data_AF-A0A819QJH7-F1
#
_entry.id   AF-A0A819QJH7-F1
#
_cell.length_a   1.000
_cell.length_b   1.000
_cell.length_c   1.000
_cell.angle_alpha   90.00
_cell.angle_beta   90.00
_cell.angle_gamma   90.00
#
_symmetry.space_group_name_H-M   'P 1'
#
loop_
_entity.id
_entity.type
_entity.pdbx_description
1 polymer ?
#
loop_
_entity_poly.entity_id
_entity_poly.type
_entity_poly.pdbx_seq_one_letter_code
_entity_poly.pdbx_strand_id
1 'polypeptide(L)'
;MKIRIITRTGLGREYDFDVDPSIIIRELKKRAGEKAGYSDLEKLWLVFDREVLYDEATLEDYDIQTDSVLELVDHTQRYRSLGGLIGLKFVDVSDNQALKRTAWSKTAPRWRRTRHGLSLEGLCKNKKCEAYNSTVIMPVGYKKIDMLDESLEEITKCPVCKAYVTAVTCGFNNCWWRYDGVQSCKDGPSKRCSSDWREADDAYHRFNEYQDETVTWKKLTLEAAKTPTNVQTMQTAFRPPAVDVAATPPKNDRYSSGNDETEVERFAQPDKHWCPWKSGSCSNTLEIKGQGTVEIMQRKSVPFELQLSNKKDAYDRKAYTIKISVNQNEVKLSTSTGQSYTSTDTMYTLQPEGEYWHRYWISLFSTAPNVKYGIGEVRPFFSVFDIELPENESQLIKEIYYLHFKVDNNDQMLTELKNLKEDFRIFIGTSPVLHELALFVIPQEKYTLEHTTCHTAISELKLERPLRDLYYSVINFKLNTDEFPDLTDIIERSIKNPKGWCYKKLKEKAEGFGKPNPKATYLRLTVGERKGDAPGHNFVVEVWPPGHNSPIHNHSNAYAIIRVLSGDILVRLYPALTLKVNQYKPIEQICHEGKVIWMSPNLNQTHQLKHLDLYGKPCITIQCYMYGRDDRVHYEYFDYLSNDERSIGHFDPKSDMDFHEFKERMRQEKQYIFQN
;
A
#
# COMPACT_ATOMS: atom_id res chain seq x y z
N MET A 1 -34.09 -32.94 1.14
CA MET A 1 -32.98 -32.08 1.63
C MET A 1 -33.54 -30.69 1.80
N LYS A 2 -33.39 -30.10 2.99
CA LYS A 2 -33.88 -28.75 3.27
C LYS A 2 -32.85 -27.72 2.80
N ILE A 3 -33.29 -26.76 1.99
CA ILE A 3 -32.48 -25.62 1.54
C ILE A 3 -33.29 -24.34 1.69
N ARG A 4 -32.59 -23.22 1.79
CA ARG A 4 -33.21 -21.89 1.85
C ARG A 4 -32.88 -21.08 0.61
N ILE A 5 -33.88 -20.43 0.03
CA ILE A 5 -33.70 -19.55 -1.13
C ILE A 5 -34.12 -18.13 -0.74
N ILE A 6 -33.21 -17.17 -0.89
CA ILE A 6 -33.43 -15.75 -0.56
C ILE A 6 -33.60 -14.96 -1.85
N THR A 7 -34.67 -14.16 -1.93
CA THR A 7 -34.91 -13.27 -3.07
C THR A 7 -34.26 -11.90 -2.84
N ARG A 8 -33.47 -11.40 -3.79
CA ARG A 8 -32.95 -10.01 -3.76
C ARG A 8 -33.87 -9.03 -4.47
N THR A 9 -35.09 -8.90 -3.98
CA THR A 9 -35.93 -7.72 -4.25
C THR A 9 -35.95 -6.84 -3.00
N GLY A 10 -36.41 -5.58 -3.10
CA GLY A 10 -36.26 -4.53 -2.07
C GLY A 10 -36.79 -4.81 -0.65
N LEU A 11 -37.28 -6.02 -0.36
CA LEU A 11 -37.68 -6.48 0.97
C LEU A 11 -37.12 -7.86 1.37
N GLY A 12 -36.20 -8.48 0.61
CA GLY A 12 -35.45 -9.69 1.00
C GLY A 12 -36.31 -10.82 1.59
N ARG A 13 -37.05 -11.57 0.76
CA ARG A 13 -37.90 -12.67 1.25
C ARG A 13 -37.18 -14.01 1.20
N GLU A 14 -37.24 -14.76 2.29
CA GLU A 14 -36.68 -16.10 2.43
C GLU A 14 -37.76 -17.18 2.22
N TYR A 15 -37.39 -18.26 1.54
CA TYR A 15 -38.27 -19.38 1.26
C TYR A 15 -37.55 -20.69 1.53
N ASP A 16 -38.10 -21.51 2.42
CA ASP A 16 -37.61 -22.87 2.64
C ASP A 16 -38.21 -23.83 1.60
N PHE A 17 -37.38 -24.77 1.15
CA PHE A 17 -37.72 -25.84 0.21
C PHE A 17 -37.20 -27.16 0.74
N ASP A 18 -38.03 -28.21 0.64
CA ASP A 18 -37.58 -29.60 0.81
C ASP A 18 -37.58 -30.26 -0.56
N VAL A 19 -36.39 -30.58 -1.06
CA VAL A 19 -36.15 -31.05 -2.42
C VAL A 19 -35.22 -32.25 -2.44
N ASP A 20 -35.32 -33.06 -3.48
CA ASP A 20 -34.36 -34.12 -3.74
C ASP A 20 -33.03 -33.50 -4.24
N PRO A 21 -31.85 -33.95 -3.76
CA PRO A 21 -30.56 -33.46 -4.27
C PRO A 21 -30.38 -33.60 -5.79
N SER A 22 -31.05 -34.58 -6.41
CA SER A 22 -31.05 -34.78 -7.87
C SER A 22 -31.97 -33.82 -8.65
N ILE A 23 -32.63 -32.85 -7.99
CA ILE A 23 -33.49 -31.87 -8.67
C ILE A 23 -32.68 -31.05 -9.67
N ILE A 24 -33.19 -30.94 -10.89
CA ILE A 24 -32.59 -30.09 -11.93
C ILE A 24 -32.79 -28.62 -11.58
N ILE A 25 -31.73 -27.81 -11.72
CA ILE A 25 -31.71 -26.39 -11.37
C ILE A 25 -32.84 -25.60 -12.06
N ARG A 26 -33.14 -25.87 -13.33
CA ARG A 26 -34.28 -25.25 -14.03
C ARG A 26 -35.61 -25.45 -13.29
N GLU A 27 -35.85 -26.65 -12.79
CA GLU A 27 -37.09 -26.99 -12.08
C GLU A 27 -37.12 -26.32 -10.70
N LEU A 28 -36.00 -26.29 -9.98
CA LEU A 28 -35.88 -25.55 -8.72
C LEU A 28 -36.09 -24.05 -8.92
N LYS A 29 -35.49 -23.47 -9.98
CA LYS A 29 -35.62 -22.06 -10.36
C LYS A 29 -37.06 -21.68 -10.64
N LYS A 30 -37.77 -22.53 -11.38
CA LYS A 30 -39.20 -22.37 -11.66
C LYS A 30 -40.03 -22.34 -10.38
N ARG A 31 -39.87 -23.35 -9.51
CA ARG A 31 -40.58 -23.42 -8.22
C ARG A 31 -40.30 -22.20 -7.33
N ALA A 32 -39.05 -21.78 -7.28
CA ALA A 32 -38.64 -20.60 -6.51
C ALA A 32 -39.21 -19.30 -7.08
N GLY A 33 -39.17 -19.12 -8.41
CA GLY A 33 -39.71 -17.96 -9.10
C GLY A 33 -41.23 -17.82 -8.94
N GLU A 34 -41.97 -18.91 -9.11
CA GLU A 34 -43.42 -18.94 -8.93
C GLU A 34 -43.81 -18.64 -7.47
N LYS A 35 -43.13 -19.25 -6.49
CA LYS A 35 -43.36 -18.99 -5.06
C LYS A 35 -43.05 -17.54 -4.66
N ALA A 36 -42.08 -16.93 -5.33
CA ALA A 36 -41.70 -15.53 -5.13
C ALA A 36 -42.56 -14.52 -5.92
N GLY A 37 -43.46 -14.98 -6.79
CA GLY A 37 -44.39 -14.13 -7.55
C GLY A 37 -43.79 -13.51 -8.82
N TYR A 38 -42.74 -14.10 -9.39
CA TYR A 38 -42.18 -13.65 -10.67
C TYR A 38 -42.97 -14.22 -11.86
N SER A 39 -43.29 -13.37 -12.83
CA SER A 39 -44.05 -13.73 -14.03
C SER A 39 -43.19 -14.14 -15.23
N ASP A 40 -41.89 -13.83 -15.22
CA ASP A 40 -40.98 -14.09 -16.34
C ASP A 40 -39.73 -14.83 -15.83
N LEU A 41 -39.82 -16.16 -15.84
CA LEU A 41 -38.85 -17.07 -15.22
C LEU A 41 -37.52 -17.13 -15.96
N GLU A 42 -37.52 -16.82 -17.26
CA GLU A 42 -36.30 -16.74 -18.08
C GLU A 42 -35.36 -15.63 -17.60
N LYS A 43 -35.89 -14.66 -16.86
CA LYS A 43 -35.13 -13.53 -16.29
C LYS A 43 -34.47 -13.84 -14.95
N LEU A 44 -34.65 -15.04 -14.41
CA LEU A 44 -34.13 -15.41 -13.10
C LEU A 44 -32.83 -16.20 -13.21
N TRP A 45 -31.95 -16.00 -12.22
CA TRP A 45 -30.79 -16.83 -11.94
C TRP A 45 -30.88 -17.37 -10.51
N LEU A 46 -30.53 -18.65 -10.35
CA LEU A 46 -30.19 -19.22 -9.05
C LEU A 46 -28.69 -19.10 -8.86
N VAL A 47 -28.27 -18.65 -7.68
CA VAL A 47 -26.87 -18.43 -7.35
C VAL A 47 -26.53 -19.13 -6.05
N PHE A 48 -25.41 -19.84 -6.04
CA PHE A 48 -24.80 -20.45 -4.86
C PHE A 48 -23.29 -20.18 -4.89
N ASP A 49 -22.69 -19.83 -3.75
CA ASP A 49 -21.26 -19.45 -3.64
C ASP A 49 -20.75 -18.46 -4.72
N ARG A 50 -21.60 -17.48 -5.06
CA ARG A 50 -21.34 -16.46 -6.10
C ARG A 50 -21.26 -16.99 -7.54
N GLU A 51 -21.69 -18.23 -7.79
CA GLU A 51 -21.80 -18.80 -9.13
C GLU A 51 -23.27 -18.93 -9.58
N VAL A 52 -23.55 -18.62 -10.85
CA VAL A 52 -24.87 -18.89 -11.44
C VAL A 52 -24.97 -20.38 -11.74
N LEU A 53 -25.98 -21.01 -11.18
CA LEU A 53 -26.23 -22.43 -11.38
C LEU A 53 -26.75 -22.68 -12.80
N TYR A 54 -26.19 -23.70 -13.47
CA TYR A 54 -26.56 -24.06 -14.83
C TYR A 54 -27.89 -24.81 -14.85
N ASP A 55 -28.79 -24.42 -15.74
CA ASP A 55 -30.18 -24.90 -15.75
C ASP A 55 -30.32 -26.42 -15.87
N GLU A 56 -29.39 -27.10 -16.53
CA GLU A 56 -29.44 -28.57 -16.74
C GLU A 56 -28.69 -29.36 -15.66
N ALA A 57 -27.99 -28.71 -14.74
CA ALA A 57 -27.30 -29.36 -13.64
C ALA A 57 -28.28 -29.70 -12.50
N THR A 58 -27.82 -30.46 -11.51
CA THR A 58 -28.52 -30.83 -10.28
C THR A 58 -27.93 -30.10 -9.06
N LEU A 59 -28.52 -30.24 -7.87
CA LEU A 59 -27.91 -29.69 -6.64
C LEU A 59 -26.65 -30.46 -6.22
N GLU A 60 -26.60 -31.78 -6.49
CA GLU A 60 -25.43 -32.61 -6.22
C GLU A 60 -24.21 -32.18 -7.03
N ASP A 61 -24.40 -31.74 -8.29
CA ASP A 61 -23.30 -31.27 -9.16
C ASP A 61 -22.57 -30.04 -8.60
N TYR A 62 -23.19 -29.31 -7.66
CA TYR A 62 -22.64 -28.13 -6.99
C TYR A 62 -22.33 -28.36 -5.50
N ASP A 63 -22.34 -29.62 -5.03
CA ASP A 63 -22.11 -29.98 -3.63
C ASP A 63 -23.04 -29.23 -2.65
N ILE A 64 -24.27 -28.88 -3.07
CA ILE A 64 -25.22 -28.15 -2.24
C ILE A 64 -25.81 -29.10 -1.19
N GLN A 65 -25.58 -28.79 0.10
CA GLN A 65 -25.97 -29.64 1.23
C GLN A 65 -27.23 -29.13 1.95
N THR A 66 -27.74 -29.91 2.91
CA THR A 66 -28.82 -29.49 3.81
C THR A 66 -28.44 -28.19 4.52
N ASP A 67 -29.41 -27.29 4.67
CA ASP A 67 -29.29 -25.94 5.26
C ASP A 67 -28.46 -24.94 4.43
N SER A 68 -28.09 -25.30 3.19
CA SER A 68 -27.49 -24.36 2.24
C SER A 68 -28.46 -23.22 1.89
N VAL A 69 -27.88 -22.03 1.70
CA VAL A 69 -28.60 -20.81 1.34
C VAL A 69 -28.25 -20.40 -0.09
N LEU A 70 -29.25 -20.39 -0.97
CA LEU A 70 -29.14 -19.95 -2.36
C LEU A 70 -29.79 -18.58 -2.54
N GLU A 71 -29.38 -17.84 -3.55
CA GLU A 71 -29.99 -16.57 -3.93
C GLU A 71 -30.77 -16.71 -5.25
N LEU A 72 -32.02 -16.21 -5.28
CA LEU A 72 -32.82 -16.09 -6.50
C LEU A 72 -32.83 -14.62 -6.97
N VAL A 73 -32.31 -14.39 -8.17
CA VAL A 73 -32.01 -13.05 -8.66
C VAL A 73 -32.65 -12.80 -10.03
N ASP A 74 -33.36 -11.67 -10.19
CA ASP A 74 -33.82 -11.19 -11.49
C ASP A 74 -32.69 -10.40 -12.18
N HIS A 75 -32.13 -10.95 -13.27
CA HIS A 75 -30.99 -10.36 -13.98
C HIS A 75 -31.38 -9.18 -14.88
N THR A 76 -32.67 -8.84 -14.97
CA THR A 76 -33.17 -7.72 -15.77
C THR A 76 -33.58 -6.50 -14.94
N GLN A 77 -33.85 -6.69 -13.65
CA GLN A 77 -33.98 -5.58 -12.72
C GLN A 77 -32.61 -4.97 -12.48
N ARG A 78 -32.58 -3.62 -12.53
CA ARG A 78 -31.40 -2.72 -12.50
C ARG A 78 -30.16 -3.37 -11.88
N TYR A 79 -29.06 -3.30 -12.63
CA TYR A 79 -27.71 -3.86 -12.44
C TYR A 79 -26.99 -3.46 -11.13
N ARG A 80 -27.72 -3.14 -10.05
CA ARG A 80 -27.21 -2.66 -8.77
C ARG A 80 -26.79 -3.75 -7.80
N SER A 81 -27.15 -5.02 -8.00
CA SER A 81 -26.85 -6.08 -7.01
C SER A 81 -26.04 -7.27 -7.55
N LEU A 82 -25.81 -7.34 -8.87
CA LEU A 82 -25.18 -8.48 -9.56
C LEU A 82 -23.71 -8.25 -9.96
N GLY A 83 -23.26 -6.99 -10.06
CA GLY A 83 -21.87 -6.66 -10.39
C GLY A 83 -20.87 -7.29 -9.42
N GLY A 84 -21.22 -7.32 -8.12
CA GLY A 84 -20.42 -8.00 -7.09
C GLY A 84 -20.52 -9.53 -7.05
N LEU A 85 -21.43 -10.13 -7.82
CA LEU A 85 -21.69 -11.58 -7.82
C LEU A 85 -21.08 -12.30 -9.04
N ILE A 86 -21.20 -11.75 -10.26
CA ILE A 86 -20.85 -12.47 -11.52
C ILE A 86 -19.71 -11.79 -12.32
N GLY A 87 -19.34 -10.55 -11.98
CA GLY A 87 -18.35 -9.75 -12.70
C GLY A 87 -18.92 -9.06 -13.97
N LEU A 88 -18.21 -8.02 -14.43
CA LEU A 88 -18.54 -7.15 -15.55
C LEU A 88 -17.94 -7.67 -16.87
N LYS A 89 -18.76 -7.96 -17.89
CA LYS A 89 -18.24 -8.17 -19.25
C LYS A 89 -17.84 -6.84 -19.88
N PHE A 90 -16.56 -6.67 -20.17
CA PHE A 90 -15.99 -5.45 -20.75
C PHE A 90 -14.76 -5.81 -21.58
N VAL A 91 -14.33 -4.92 -22.48
CA VAL A 91 -13.10 -5.11 -23.26
C VAL A 91 -11.91 -5.45 -22.36
N ASP A 92 -11.01 -6.29 -22.85
CA ASP A 92 -9.75 -6.55 -22.16
C ASP A 92 -8.81 -5.33 -22.27
N VAL A 93 -8.91 -4.42 -21.31
CA VAL A 93 -8.00 -3.26 -21.22
C VAL A 93 -6.54 -3.63 -20.89
N SER A 94 -6.26 -4.90 -20.56
CA SER A 94 -4.91 -5.39 -20.36
C SER A 94 -4.20 -5.82 -21.64
N ASP A 95 -4.95 -6.05 -22.71
CA ASP A 95 -4.37 -6.27 -24.03
C ASP A 95 -3.96 -4.94 -24.67
N ASN A 96 -2.66 -4.64 -24.63
CA ASN A 96 -2.11 -3.45 -25.26
C ASN A 96 -2.26 -3.46 -26.80
N GLN A 97 -2.45 -4.62 -27.43
CA GLN A 97 -2.61 -4.71 -28.88
C GLN A 97 -4.01 -4.24 -29.35
N ALA A 98 -5.00 -4.34 -28.47
CA ALA A 98 -6.36 -3.85 -28.69
C ALA A 98 -6.48 -2.31 -28.65
N LEU A 99 -5.51 -1.60 -28.06
CA LEU A 99 -5.52 -0.14 -28.02
C LEU A 99 -5.19 0.47 -29.39
N LYS A 100 -6.14 1.19 -29.98
CA LYS A 100 -5.99 1.88 -31.27
C LYS A 100 -6.07 3.39 -31.12
N ARG A 101 -5.06 4.08 -31.64
CA ARG A 101 -5.03 5.54 -31.78
C ARG A 101 -5.73 5.96 -33.08
N THR A 102 -6.79 6.75 -32.99
CA THR A 102 -7.59 7.23 -34.13
C THR A 102 -7.55 8.75 -34.23
N ALA A 103 -7.27 9.28 -35.42
CA ALA A 103 -7.26 10.72 -35.67
C ALA A 103 -8.68 11.32 -35.59
N TRP A 104 -8.77 12.60 -35.21
CA TRP A 104 -10.04 13.30 -35.10
C TRP A 104 -10.76 13.46 -36.44
N SER A 105 -12.08 13.22 -36.43
CA SER A 105 -12.95 13.48 -37.59
C SER A 105 -13.56 14.88 -37.52
N LYS A 106 -13.55 15.60 -38.65
CA LYS A 106 -14.21 16.90 -38.81
C LYS A 106 -15.73 16.79 -38.96
N THR A 107 -16.25 15.59 -39.24
CA THR A 107 -17.66 15.34 -39.57
C THR A 107 -18.34 14.38 -38.58
N ALA A 108 -17.79 14.21 -37.37
CA ALA A 108 -18.32 13.27 -36.39
C ALA A 108 -19.77 13.63 -35.96
N PRO A 109 -20.70 12.65 -35.95
CA PRO A 109 -22.06 12.88 -35.50
C PRO A 109 -22.10 13.21 -34.00
N ARG A 110 -23.17 13.89 -33.54
CA ARG A 110 -23.25 14.43 -32.17
C ARG A 110 -23.09 13.39 -31.05
N TRP A 111 -23.44 12.13 -31.31
CA TRP A 111 -23.27 11.02 -30.36
C TRP A 111 -21.88 10.38 -30.36
N ARG A 112 -20.97 10.83 -31.24
CA ARG A 112 -19.56 10.42 -31.32
C ARG A 112 -18.60 11.56 -30.93
N ARG A 113 -19.09 12.60 -30.26
CA ARG A 113 -18.28 13.71 -29.74
C ARG A 113 -17.89 13.44 -28.30
N THR A 114 -16.68 13.82 -27.91
CA THR A 114 -16.19 13.68 -26.54
C THR A 114 -15.45 14.94 -26.05
N ARG A 115 -15.15 14.97 -24.75
CA ARG A 115 -14.29 15.95 -24.09
C ARG A 115 -13.02 15.26 -23.61
N HIS A 116 -11.98 16.03 -23.28
CA HIS A 116 -10.72 15.47 -22.79
C HIS A 116 -10.91 14.58 -21.55
N GLY A 117 -10.13 13.51 -21.45
CA GLY A 117 -10.20 12.52 -20.37
C GLY A 117 -10.74 11.17 -20.81
N LEU A 118 -11.27 10.43 -19.85
CA LEU A 118 -11.88 9.11 -20.07
C LEU A 118 -13.25 9.24 -20.76
N SER A 119 -13.52 8.33 -21.68
CA SER A 119 -14.80 8.14 -22.35
C SER A 119 -15.21 6.67 -22.30
N LEU A 120 -16.49 6.39 -22.12
CA LEU A 120 -17.08 5.05 -22.25
C LEU A 120 -17.87 4.95 -23.55
N GLU A 121 -17.98 3.76 -24.11
CA GLU A 121 -18.77 3.52 -25.33
C GLU A 121 -19.73 2.36 -25.20
N GLY A 122 -20.87 2.47 -25.88
CA GLY A 122 -21.87 1.41 -25.97
C GLY A 122 -22.95 1.70 -27.00
N LEU A 123 -23.80 0.73 -27.27
CA LEU A 123 -24.85 0.81 -28.28
C LEU A 123 -26.11 1.49 -27.73
N CYS A 124 -26.62 2.53 -28.41
CA CYS A 124 -27.92 3.09 -28.03
C CYS A 124 -29.07 2.20 -28.51
N LYS A 125 -29.83 1.62 -27.57
CA LYS A 125 -30.96 0.72 -27.87
C LYS A 125 -32.33 1.42 -27.92
N ASN A 126 -32.39 2.74 -27.72
CA ASN A 126 -33.64 3.48 -27.76
C ASN A 126 -34.09 3.71 -29.22
N LYS A 127 -35.12 2.97 -29.66
CA LYS A 127 -35.69 3.03 -31.02
C LYS A 127 -36.12 4.43 -31.48
N LYS A 128 -36.41 5.34 -30.55
CA LYS A 128 -36.81 6.74 -30.85
C LYS A 128 -35.63 7.71 -30.94
N CYS A 129 -34.41 7.24 -30.69
CA CYS A 129 -33.20 8.06 -30.71
C CYS A 129 -32.61 8.13 -32.11
N GLU A 130 -32.11 9.29 -32.53
CA GLU A 130 -31.34 9.43 -33.77
C GLU A 130 -30.08 8.53 -33.79
N ALA A 131 -29.50 8.28 -32.61
CA ALA A 131 -28.36 7.38 -32.45
C ALA A 131 -28.77 5.90 -32.28
N TYR A 132 -30.04 5.54 -32.55
CA TYR A 132 -30.50 4.16 -32.41
C TYR A 132 -29.62 3.20 -33.20
N ASN A 133 -29.24 2.10 -32.55
CA ASN A 133 -28.36 1.07 -33.09
C ASN A 133 -26.98 1.60 -33.55
N SER A 134 -26.58 2.77 -33.06
CA SER A 134 -25.25 3.34 -33.26
C SER A 134 -24.46 3.33 -31.95
N THR A 135 -23.15 3.13 -32.04
CA THR A 135 -22.24 3.27 -30.89
C THR A 135 -22.15 4.73 -30.48
N VAL A 136 -22.42 5.02 -29.22
CA VAL A 136 -22.38 6.37 -28.65
C VAL A 136 -21.21 6.50 -27.69
N ILE A 137 -20.60 7.69 -27.65
CA ILE A 137 -19.57 8.04 -26.66
C ILE A 137 -20.22 8.74 -25.48
N MET A 138 -19.87 8.29 -24.28
CA MET A 138 -20.32 8.78 -22.98
C MET A 138 -19.12 9.42 -22.27
N PRO A 139 -18.94 10.75 -22.35
CA PRO A 139 -17.74 11.41 -21.86
C PRO A 139 -17.72 11.47 -20.33
N VAL A 140 -16.72 10.84 -19.71
CA VAL A 140 -16.53 10.83 -18.25
C VAL A 140 -15.64 12.00 -17.82
N GLY A 141 -14.51 12.22 -18.50
CA GLY A 141 -13.53 13.26 -18.19
C GLY A 141 -12.41 12.78 -17.28
N TYR A 142 -11.80 13.70 -16.51
CA TYR A 142 -10.69 13.38 -15.58
C TYR A 142 -11.23 12.85 -14.26
N LYS A 143 -11.50 11.55 -14.21
CA LYS A 143 -12.08 10.90 -13.02
C LYS A 143 -11.52 9.49 -12.87
N LYS A 144 -11.45 9.03 -11.62
CA LYS A 144 -11.35 7.61 -11.28
C LYS A 144 -12.75 7.02 -11.17
N ILE A 145 -13.03 5.98 -11.94
CA ILE A 145 -14.31 5.27 -11.90
C ILE A 145 -14.06 3.79 -11.64
N ASP A 146 -14.85 3.20 -10.76
CA ASP A 146 -14.98 1.75 -10.65
C ASP A 146 -16.14 1.31 -11.55
N MET A 147 -15.85 0.40 -12.47
CA MET A 147 -16.79 -0.07 -13.49
C MET A 147 -17.84 -1.03 -12.93
N LEU A 148 -17.72 -1.43 -11.66
CA LEU A 148 -18.71 -2.24 -10.94
C LEU A 148 -19.53 -1.41 -9.92
N ASP A 149 -19.25 -0.11 -9.80
CA ASP A 149 -19.96 0.81 -8.90
C ASP A 149 -21.38 1.11 -9.39
N GLU A 150 -22.36 1.10 -8.48
CA GLU A 150 -23.77 1.37 -8.77
C GLU A 150 -24.02 2.78 -9.33
N SER A 151 -23.13 3.74 -9.06
CA SER A 151 -23.19 5.11 -9.57
C SER A 151 -22.81 5.23 -11.06
N LEU A 152 -22.32 4.16 -11.69
CA LEU A 152 -21.94 4.14 -13.11
C LEU A 152 -23.16 4.44 -14.03
N GLU A 153 -24.38 4.10 -13.61
CA GLU A 153 -25.63 4.41 -14.34
C GLU A 153 -25.82 5.91 -14.59
N GLU A 154 -25.30 6.76 -13.70
CA GLU A 154 -25.44 8.21 -13.82
C GLU A 154 -24.61 8.80 -14.96
N ILE A 155 -23.47 8.15 -15.26
CA ILE A 155 -22.49 8.57 -16.26
C ILE A 155 -22.55 7.74 -17.56
N THR A 156 -23.35 6.68 -17.61
CA THR A 156 -23.54 5.79 -18.79
C THR A 156 -24.87 6.05 -19.50
N LYS A 157 -25.06 7.29 -19.97
CA LYS A 157 -26.28 7.74 -20.67
C LYS A 157 -25.99 8.16 -22.09
N CYS A 158 -26.85 7.77 -23.02
CA CYS A 158 -26.79 8.23 -24.40
C CYS A 158 -26.78 9.77 -24.45
N PRO A 159 -25.80 10.42 -25.11
CA PRO A 159 -25.70 11.88 -25.13
C PRO A 159 -26.92 12.54 -25.79
N VAL A 160 -27.63 11.82 -26.68
CA VAL A 160 -28.80 12.30 -27.43
C VAL A 160 -30.10 12.10 -26.64
N CYS A 161 -30.48 10.87 -26.34
CA CYS A 161 -31.78 10.57 -25.72
C CYS A 161 -31.76 10.39 -24.20
N LYS A 162 -30.58 10.44 -23.57
CA LYS A 162 -30.35 10.24 -22.13
C LYS A 162 -30.75 8.87 -21.57
N ALA A 163 -31.19 7.94 -22.42
CA ALA A 163 -31.41 6.56 -22.03
C ALA A 163 -30.10 5.89 -21.61
N TYR A 164 -30.18 4.95 -20.66
CA TYR A 164 -29.05 4.14 -20.22
C TYR A 164 -28.42 3.37 -21.39
N VAL A 165 -27.10 3.27 -21.38
CA VAL A 165 -26.31 2.55 -22.37
C VAL A 165 -25.27 1.69 -21.63
N THR A 166 -25.32 0.38 -21.83
CA THR A 166 -24.30 -0.53 -21.30
C THR A 166 -22.94 -0.20 -21.92
N ALA A 167 -21.95 0.12 -21.09
CA ALA A 167 -20.59 0.35 -21.55
C ALA A 167 -19.91 -0.98 -21.88
N VAL A 168 -19.29 -1.07 -23.04
CA VAL A 168 -18.59 -2.28 -23.52
C VAL A 168 -17.11 -2.05 -23.80
N THR A 169 -16.71 -0.79 -24.02
CA THR A 169 -15.31 -0.38 -24.15
C THR A 169 -15.09 1.05 -23.63
N CYS A 170 -13.83 1.48 -23.58
CA CYS A 170 -13.40 2.81 -23.18
C CYS A 170 -12.43 3.43 -24.19
N GLY A 171 -12.28 4.75 -24.09
CA GLY A 171 -11.28 5.51 -24.81
C GLY A 171 -10.75 6.69 -24.02
N PHE A 172 -9.60 7.18 -24.43
CA PHE A 172 -8.81 8.22 -23.77
C PHE A 172 -8.31 9.24 -24.78
N ASN A 173 -8.33 10.52 -24.42
CA ASN A 173 -7.73 11.58 -25.22
C ASN A 173 -7.32 12.77 -24.36
N ASN A 174 -6.19 13.39 -24.71
CA ASN A 174 -5.66 14.56 -24.02
C ASN A 174 -5.62 14.36 -22.50
N CYS A 175 -5.16 13.19 -22.07
CA CYS A 175 -5.12 12.80 -20.67
C CYS A 175 -4.06 11.76 -20.39
N TRP A 176 -3.70 11.65 -19.11
CA TRP A 176 -3.03 10.49 -18.57
C TRP A 176 -4.06 9.50 -18.09
N TRP A 177 -3.82 8.21 -18.28
CA TRP A 177 -4.74 7.17 -17.87
C TRP A 177 -4.05 5.91 -17.34
N ARG A 178 -4.75 5.16 -16.50
CA ARG A 178 -4.35 3.83 -16.03
C ARG A 178 -5.56 2.97 -15.69
N TYR A 179 -5.36 1.67 -15.51
CA TYR A 179 -6.37 0.76 -14.98
C TYR A 179 -5.82 -0.17 -13.88
N ASP A 180 -6.71 -0.66 -13.02
CA ASP A 180 -6.48 -1.77 -12.07
C ASP A 180 -7.70 -2.69 -12.12
N GLY A 181 -7.49 -3.99 -12.33
CA GLY A 181 -8.61 -4.92 -12.41
C GLY A 181 -8.25 -6.38 -12.18
N VAL A 182 -9.29 -7.20 -12.07
CA VAL A 182 -9.23 -8.64 -11.85
C VAL A 182 -10.13 -9.30 -12.88
N GLN A 183 -9.59 -10.17 -13.71
CA GLN A 183 -10.31 -10.91 -14.74
C GLN A 183 -10.64 -12.33 -14.26
N SER A 184 -11.85 -12.80 -14.53
CA SER A 184 -12.24 -14.20 -14.36
C SER A 184 -11.59 -15.05 -15.46
N CYS A 185 -11.04 -16.20 -15.07
CA CYS A 185 -10.53 -17.21 -16.00
C CYS A 185 -11.51 -18.39 -16.03
N LYS A 186 -11.76 -18.97 -17.21
CA LYS A 186 -12.71 -20.09 -17.35
C LYS A 186 -12.23 -21.38 -16.65
N ASP A 187 -10.91 -21.56 -16.55
CA ASP A 187 -10.29 -22.80 -16.07
C ASP A 187 -9.21 -22.55 -14.97
N GLY A 188 -9.36 -21.53 -14.12
CA GLY A 188 -8.36 -21.22 -13.10
C GLY A 188 -8.62 -19.98 -12.23
N PRO A 189 -7.70 -19.67 -11.29
CA PRO A 189 -7.83 -18.52 -10.40
C PRO A 189 -7.86 -17.21 -11.20
N SER A 190 -8.58 -16.22 -10.67
CA SER A 190 -8.77 -14.94 -11.33
C SER A 190 -7.44 -14.20 -11.52
N LYS A 191 -7.20 -13.67 -12.72
CA LYS A 191 -5.95 -13.00 -13.10
C LYS A 191 -6.03 -11.52 -12.76
N ARG A 192 -5.16 -11.03 -11.86
CA ARG A 192 -5.04 -9.59 -11.59
C ARG A 192 -4.13 -8.92 -12.61
N CYS A 193 -4.55 -7.75 -13.09
CA CYS A 193 -3.80 -6.94 -14.05
C CYS A 193 -3.98 -5.45 -13.76
N SER A 194 -2.93 -4.67 -13.99
CA SER A 194 -2.94 -3.21 -13.84
C SER A 194 -1.94 -2.58 -14.80
N SER A 195 -2.08 -1.28 -15.04
CA SER A 195 -1.09 -0.50 -15.79
C SER A 195 -0.56 0.67 -14.96
N ASP A 196 0.65 1.11 -15.32
CA ASP A 196 1.12 2.45 -14.96
C ASP A 196 0.35 3.53 -15.72
N TRP A 197 0.63 4.79 -15.37
CA TRP A 197 0.11 5.95 -16.09
C TRP A 197 0.67 6.00 -17.50
N ARG A 198 -0.24 6.12 -18.47
CA ARG A 198 0.07 6.25 -19.89
C ARG A 198 -0.52 7.54 -20.43
N GLU A 199 0.22 8.20 -21.31
CA GLU A 199 -0.27 9.39 -21.99
C GLU A 199 -1.14 9.00 -23.20
N ALA A 200 -2.30 9.63 -23.31
CA ALA A 200 -3.11 9.66 -24.53
C ALA A 200 -3.00 11.08 -25.11
N ASP A 201 -2.28 11.21 -26.21
CA ASP A 201 -2.07 12.48 -26.92
C ASP A 201 -3.35 13.03 -27.57
N ASP A 202 -3.23 14.04 -28.43
CA ASP A 202 -4.37 14.65 -29.16
C ASP A 202 -4.90 13.76 -30.29
N ALA A 203 -5.37 12.59 -29.91
CA ALA A 203 -6.08 11.62 -30.71
C ALA A 203 -6.96 10.76 -29.80
N TYR A 204 -7.92 10.07 -30.39
CA TYR A 204 -8.81 9.19 -29.64
C TYR A 204 -8.21 7.78 -29.54
N HIS A 205 -7.71 7.42 -28.36
CA HIS A 205 -7.12 6.11 -28.05
C HIS A 205 -8.21 5.19 -27.50
N ARG A 206 -8.72 4.29 -28.33
CA ARG A 206 -9.86 3.42 -28.03
C ARG A 206 -9.41 1.97 -27.96
N PHE A 207 -9.87 1.23 -26.97
CA PHE A 207 -9.77 -0.23 -26.99
C PHE A 207 -10.78 -0.80 -27.97
N ASN A 208 -10.31 -1.46 -29.03
CA ASN A 208 -11.19 -2.07 -30.02
C ASN A 208 -11.70 -3.42 -29.53
N GLU A 209 -13.00 -3.65 -29.75
CA GLU A 209 -13.60 -4.98 -29.64
C GLU A 209 -13.11 -5.80 -30.84
N TYR A 210 -12.21 -6.76 -30.64
CA TYR A 210 -12.16 -7.92 -31.54
C TYR A 210 -13.46 -8.69 -31.34
N GLN A 211 -14.07 -9.12 -32.45
CA GLN A 211 -15.30 -9.90 -32.40
C GLN A 211 -15.08 -11.09 -31.45
N ASP A 212 -15.81 -11.10 -30.33
CA ASP A 212 -15.87 -12.10 -29.24
C ASP A 212 -14.84 -12.07 -28.09
N GLU A 213 -13.99 -11.03 -27.95
CA GLU A 213 -12.98 -10.96 -26.86
C GLU A 213 -13.33 -10.00 -25.70
N THR A 214 -14.58 -10.00 -25.22
CA THR A 214 -14.86 -9.39 -23.90
C THR A 214 -14.49 -10.36 -22.79
N VAL A 215 -13.72 -9.89 -21.81
CA VAL A 215 -13.41 -10.66 -20.60
C VAL A 215 -14.37 -10.30 -19.47
N THR A 216 -14.56 -11.22 -18.54
CA THR A 216 -15.37 -10.96 -17.35
C THR A 216 -14.46 -10.38 -16.26
N TRP A 217 -14.68 -9.13 -15.87
CA TRP A 217 -13.95 -8.43 -14.82
C TRP A 217 -14.66 -8.56 -13.47
N LYS A 218 -14.03 -9.21 -12.48
CA LYS A 218 -14.49 -9.19 -11.08
C LYS A 218 -14.23 -7.85 -10.39
N LYS A 219 -13.29 -7.06 -10.91
CA LYS A 219 -13.01 -5.67 -10.53
C LYS A 219 -12.42 -4.97 -11.75
N LEU A 220 -12.81 -3.73 -12.02
CA LEU A 220 -12.14 -2.90 -13.01
C LEU A 220 -12.28 -1.42 -12.64
N THR A 221 -11.16 -0.79 -12.32
CA THR A 221 -11.07 0.65 -12.09
C THR A 221 -10.35 1.29 -13.27
N LEU A 222 -10.96 2.31 -13.86
CA LEU A 222 -10.35 3.15 -14.90
C LEU A 222 -10.10 4.54 -14.32
N GLU A 223 -8.92 5.09 -14.55
CA GLU A 223 -8.55 6.41 -14.03
C GLU A 223 -7.99 7.27 -15.15
N ALA A 224 -8.47 8.52 -15.24
CA ALA A 224 -7.91 9.53 -16.13
C ALA A 224 -7.67 10.86 -15.39
N ALA A 225 -6.57 11.54 -15.71
CA ALA A 225 -6.15 12.81 -15.14
C ALA A 225 -5.60 13.76 -16.21
N LYS A 226 -5.65 15.09 -15.96
CA LYS A 226 -5.00 16.09 -16.83
C LYS A 226 -3.49 15.88 -16.87
N THR A 227 -2.94 15.68 -15.68
CA THR A 227 -1.57 15.27 -15.40
C THR A 227 -1.67 14.35 -14.18
N PRO A 228 -0.92 13.24 -14.12
CA PRO A 228 -0.85 12.42 -12.93
C PRO A 228 -0.34 13.31 -11.79
N THR A 229 -0.84 13.10 -10.57
CA THR A 229 -0.47 13.91 -9.40
C THR A 229 1.03 13.84 -9.05
N ASN A 230 1.83 13.07 -9.81
CA ASN A 230 3.29 12.94 -9.70
C ASN A 230 4.07 13.21 -11.01
N VAL A 231 3.47 13.84 -12.04
CA VAL A 231 4.20 14.15 -13.30
C VAL A 231 3.82 15.53 -13.82
N GLN A 232 4.41 16.58 -13.26
CA GLN A 232 4.42 17.93 -13.85
C GLN A 232 5.82 18.56 -13.93
N THR A 233 6.88 17.75 -13.99
CA THR A 233 8.26 18.24 -14.21
C THR A 233 9.08 17.40 -15.21
N MET A 234 8.44 16.73 -16.18
CA MET A 234 9.17 15.84 -17.12
C MET A 234 8.93 16.06 -18.62
N GLN A 235 8.37 17.19 -19.06
CA GLN A 235 8.26 17.46 -20.50
C GLN A 235 8.68 18.89 -20.86
N THR A 236 9.96 19.22 -20.70
CA THR A 236 10.67 20.15 -21.61
C THR A 236 12.18 20.00 -21.44
N ALA A 237 12.78 18.90 -21.89
CA ALA A 237 14.15 18.92 -22.41
C ALA A 237 14.45 17.61 -23.16
N PHE A 238 15.24 17.76 -24.22
CA PHE A 238 15.95 16.72 -24.96
C PHE A 238 15.21 16.00 -26.10
N ARG A 239 15.28 16.65 -27.29
CA ARG A 239 15.69 15.93 -28.50
C ARG A 239 17.09 15.34 -28.27
N PRO A 240 17.33 14.04 -28.54
CA PRO A 240 18.67 13.47 -28.49
C PRO A 240 19.45 13.84 -29.77
N PRO A 241 20.74 14.21 -29.70
CA PRO A 241 21.62 14.02 -30.83
C PRO A 241 22.01 12.53 -30.89
N ALA A 242 21.99 11.98 -32.10
CA ALA A 242 22.58 10.69 -32.40
C ALA A 242 24.09 10.73 -32.15
N VAL A 243 24.69 9.58 -31.83
CA VAL A 243 25.88 9.00 -32.51
C VAL A 243 26.43 7.80 -31.73
N ASP A 244 26.44 6.69 -32.47
CA ASP A 244 27.40 5.59 -32.64
C ASP A 244 27.93 4.69 -31.51
N VAL A 245 27.91 3.42 -31.91
CA VAL A 245 28.31 2.18 -31.27
C VAL A 245 29.81 1.93 -31.44
N ALA A 246 30.52 1.52 -30.39
CA ALA A 246 31.64 0.57 -30.48
C ALA A 246 31.99 -0.07 -29.12
N ALA A 247 32.27 -1.38 -29.14
CA ALA A 247 32.64 -2.29 -28.05
C ALA A 247 33.99 -1.94 -27.38
N THR A 248 34.36 -2.36 -26.16
CA THR A 248 34.59 -3.74 -25.63
C THR A 248 34.96 -3.63 -24.13
N PRO A 249 34.90 -4.70 -23.31
CA PRO A 249 35.10 -4.63 -21.85
C PRO A 249 36.58 -4.75 -21.43
N PRO A 250 37.07 -4.05 -20.39
CA PRO A 250 38.37 -4.35 -19.79
C PRO A 250 38.27 -5.37 -18.65
N LYS A 251 39.39 -6.05 -18.49
CA LYS A 251 39.66 -7.25 -17.69
C LYS A 251 39.80 -6.96 -16.19
N ASN A 252 39.55 -8.03 -15.42
CA ASN A 252 39.94 -8.23 -14.02
C ASN A 252 41.35 -7.73 -13.71
N ASP A 253 41.48 -6.91 -12.65
CA ASP A 253 42.65 -6.92 -11.79
C ASP A 253 42.28 -6.61 -10.33
N ARG A 254 42.60 -7.60 -9.47
CA ARG A 254 43.12 -7.52 -8.10
C ARG A 254 42.31 -6.77 -7.04
N TYR A 255 41.68 -7.57 -6.17
CA TYR A 255 41.29 -7.24 -4.81
C TYR A 255 42.40 -6.51 -4.04
N SER A 256 42.17 -5.24 -3.72
CA SER A 256 42.73 -4.61 -2.52
C SER A 256 41.62 -4.55 -1.47
N SER A 257 41.91 -5.04 -0.27
CA SER A 257 41.08 -4.85 0.92
C SER A 257 40.97 -3.36 1.24
N GLY A 258 39.94 -2.70 0.70
CA GLY A 258 39.55 -1.33 1.00
C GLY A 258 38.33 -1.32 1.92
N ASN A 259 38.21 -0.29 2.77
CA ASN A 259 37.11 -0.11 3.69
C ASN A 259 35.75 -0.02 2.95
N ASP A 260 35.01 -1.12 2.90
CA ASP A 260 33.65 -1.24 2.34
C ASP A 260 32.61 -0.28 2.94
N GLU A 261 32.92 0.40 4.05
CA GLU A 261 31.97 1.31 4.72
C GLU A 261 31.83 2.67 4.05
N THR A 262 32.71 3.05 3.11
CA THR A 262 32.67 4.37 2.44
C THR A 262 31.97 4.40 1.09
N GLU A 263 31.60 3.24 0.52
CA GLU A 263 31.02 3.14 -0.83
C GLU A 263 29.49 2.97 -0.86
N VAL A 264 28.84 2.81 0.31
CA VAL A 264 27.39 2.61 0.40
C VAL A 264 26.72 3.82 1.02
N GLU A 265 25.80 4.42 0.27
CA GLU A 265 24.95 5.52 0.72
C GLU A 265 24.07 5.02 1.88
N ARG A 266 24.27 5.57 3.09
CA ARG A 266 23.45 5.22 4.26
C ARG A 266 22.08 5.88 4.12
N PHE A 267 21.02 5.08 4.13
CA PHE A 267 19.68 5.63 3.99
C PHE A 267 19.26 6.28 5.31
N ALA A 268 19.12 7.62 5.29
CA ALA A 268 18.56 8.39 6.38
C ALA A 268 19.35 8.35 7.70
N GLN A 269 20.69 8.33 7.64
CA GLN A 269 21.50 8.72 8.79
C GLN A 269 21.91 10.19 8.68
N PRO A 270 21.65 11.00 9.72
CA PRO A 270 22.07 12.39 9.73
C PRO A 270 23.59 12.50 9.86
N ASP A 271 24.18 13.35 9.03
CA ASP A 271 25.62 13.56 8.95
C ASP A 271 26.17 14.26 10.20
N LYS A 272 25.31 14.99 10.93
CA LYS A 272 25.70 15.76 12.11
C LYS A 272 24.63 15.74 13.20
N HIS A 273 25.03 15.31 14.39
CA HIS A 273 24.24 15.46 15.61
C HIS A 273 24.51 16.81 16.30
N TRP A 274 23.44 17.50 16.70
CA TRP A 274 23.49 18.79 17.37
C TRP A 274 22.56 18.82 18.58
N CYS A 275 23.06 19.34 19.71
CA CYS A 275 22.30 19.45 20.94
C CYS A 275 22.18 20.93 21.38
N PRO A 276 20.97 21.44 21.70
CA PRO A 276 20.71 22.86 21.99
C PRO A 276 21.20 23.37 23.37
N TRP A 277 21.98 22.57 24.11
CA TRP A 277 22.16 22.58 25.57
C TRP A 277 22.54 23.88 26.31
N LYS A 278 22.97 24.97 25.68
CA LYS A 278 23.47 26.15 26.43
C LYS A 278 22.41 27.19 26.80
N SER A 279 21.27 27.21 26.12
CA SER A 279 20.21 28.21 26.33
C SER A 279 18.90 27.75 25.66
N GLY A 280 17.76 28.35 26.03
CA GLY A 280 16.47 28.12 25.35
C GLY A 280 16.46 28.49 23.86
N SER A 281 17.55 29.06 23.36
CA SER A 281 17.84 29.25 21.94
C SER A 281 19.28 28.86 21.62
N CYS A 282 19.53 28.40 20.40
CA CYS A 282 20.86 28.01 19.94
C CYS A 282 20.97 28.16 18.42
N SER A 283 22.19 28.06 17.88
CA SER A 283 22.41 28.15 16.43
C SER A 283 23.47 27.19 15.93
N ASN A 284 23.32 26.77 14.67
CA ASN A 284 24.24 25.92 13.93
C ASN A 284 24.21 26.30 12.45
N THR A 285 24.85 25.49 11.61
CA THR A 285 24.82 25.63 10.16
C THR A 285 24.39 24.32 9.51
N LEU A 286 23.74 24.45 8.35
CA LEU A 286 23.64 23.39 7.36
C LEU A 286 25.03 23.02 6.84
N GLU A 287 25.16 21.85 6.26
CA GLU A 287 26.40 21.43 5.60
C GLU A 287 26.45 21.93 4.15
N ILE A 288 25.29 21.98 3.48
CA ILE A 288 25.11 22.48 2.12
C ILE A 288 24.19 23.70 2.16
N LYS A 289 24.57 24.79 1.49
CA LYS A 289 23.74 26.00 1.43
C LYS A 289 22.43 25.73 0.70
N GLY A 290 21.31 26.11 1.33
CA GLY A 290 19.96 25.96 0.80
C GLY A 290 19.50 24.52 0.64
N GLN A 291 20.22 23.54 1.18
CA GLN A 291 19.90 22.13 1.00
C GLN A 291 20.17 21.31 2.25
N GLY A 292 19.28 20.36 2.51
CA GLY A 292 19.46 19.35 3.53
C GLY A 292 18.18 19.11 4.31
N THR A 293 18.28 18.24 5.30
CA THR A 293 17.17 17.88 6.18
C THR A 293 17.56 18.12 7.63
N VAL A 294 16.65 18.71 8.39
CA VAL A 294 16.82 18.92 9.83
C VAL A 294 15.72 18.15 10.53
N GLU A 295 16.11 17.14 11.32
CA GLU A 295 15.20 16.36 12.17
C GLU A 295 15.30 16.86 13.61
N ILE A 296 14.16 16.99 14.25
CA ILE A 296 13.99 17.41 15.64
C ILE A 296 13.30 16.26 16.35
N MET A 297 14.01 15.63 17.28
CA MET A 297 13.50 14.57 18.12
C MET A 297 13.18 15.14 19.49
N GLN A 298 11.97 14.90 19.97
CA GLN A 298 11.53 15.30 21.31
C GLN A 298 10.94 14.11 22.06
N ARG A 299 11.39 13.89 23.29
CA ARG A 299 10.74 12.96 24.23
C ARG A 299 9.68 13.68 25.06
N LYS A 300 10.00 14.90 25.49
CA LYS A 300 9.04 15.80 26.16
C LYS A 300 8.45 16.77 25.14
N SER A 301 7.12 16.89 25.17
CA SER A 301 6.37 17.75 24.27
C SER A 301 6.57 19.22 24.62
N VAL A 302 7.47 19.92 23.90
CA VAL A 302 7.76 21.34 24.13
C VAL A 302 7.60 22.13 22.83
N PRO A 303 6.84 23.25 22.86
CA PRO A 303 6.75 24.16 21.72
C PRO A 303 8.12 24.65 21.25
N PHE A 304 8.27 24.74 19.94
CA PHE A 304 9.54 25.14 19.34
C PHE A 304 9.35 25.95 18.08
N GLU A 305 10.37 26.75 17.78
CA GLU A 305 10.57 27.46 16.52
C GLU A 305 11.93 27.06 15.96
N LEU A 306 11.95 26.65 14.70
CA LEU A 306 13.16 26.51 13.91
C LEU A 306 13.17 27.54 12.79
N GLN A 307 14.22 28.36 12.75
CA GLN A 307 14.46 29.39 11.75
C GLN A 307 15.70 29.05 10.93
N LEU A 308 15.51 28.83 9.64
CA LEU A 308 16.56 28.70 8.63
C LEU A 308 16.82 30.08 8.03
N SER A 309 18.08 30.51 7.94
CA SER A 309 18.48 31.90 7.67
C SER A 309 19.71 32.01 6.78
N ASN A 310 19.78 33.05 5.96
CA ASN A 310 21.01 33.44 5.24
C ASN A 310 21.96 34.33 6.07
N LYS A 311 21.57 34.69 7.31
CA LYS A 311 22.37 35.50 8.25
C LYS A 311 22.66 34.74 9.54
N LYS A 312 23.85 34.99 10.10
CA LYS A 312 24.28 34.42 11.38
C LYS A 312 23.54 34.98 12.59
N ASP A 313 23.10 36.24 12.51
CA ASP A 313 22.28 36.84 13.56
C ASP A 313 20.81 36.46 13.34
N ALA A 314 20.22 35.78 14.33
CA ALA A 314 18.84 35.33 14.30
C ALA A 314 17.82 36.49 14.25
N TYR A 315 18.23 37.69 14.67
CA TYR A 315 17.36 38.87 14.79
C TYR A 315 17.57 39.90 13.66
N ASP A 316 18.42 39.60 12.67
CA ASP A 316 18.65 40.51 11.55
C ASP A 316 17.38 40.65 10.70
N ARG A 317 16.76 41.84 10.73
CA ARG A 317 15.53 42.16 10.00
C ARG A 317 15.69 42.12 8.48
N LYS A 318 16.93 42.11 7.97
CA LYS A 318 17.21 41.99 6.54
C LYS A 318 17.46 40.55 6.11
N ALA A 319 17.45 39.59 7.03
CA ALA A 319 17.65 38.18 6.73
C ALA A 319 16.47 37.63 5.91
N TYR A 320 16.80 36.83 4.90
CA TYR A 320 15.82 35.90 4.34
C TYR A 320 15.73 34.71 5.28
N THR A 321 14.51 34.41 5.76
CA THR A 321 14.28 33.34 6.72
C THR A 321 13.11 32.47 6.34
N ILE A 322 13.24 31.17 6.58
CA ILE A 322 12.15 30.20 6.56
C ILE A 322 11.98 29.71 8.00
N LYS A 323 10.79 29.89 8.56
CA LYS A 323 10.48 29.57 9.95
C LYS A 323 9.44 28.48 10.02
N ILE A 324 9.64 27.50 10.88
CA ILE A 324 8.62 26.52 11.29
C ILE A 324 8.41 26.65 12.79
N SER A 325 7.17 26.93 13.20
CA SER A 325 6.76 27.00 14.60
C SER A 325 5.74 25.90 14.87
N VAL A 326 5.96 25.10 15.91
CA VAL A 326 5.10 23.98 16.29
C VAL A 326 4.72 24.12 17.75
N ASN A 327 3.42 24.13 18.04
CA ASN A 327 2.89 24.11 19.41
C ASN A 327 1.76 23.06 19.51
N GLN A 328 0.98 23.06 20.59
CA GLN A 328 -0.10 22.08 20.80
C GLN A 328 -1.31 22.29 19.86
N ASN A 329 -1.52 23.52 19.39
CA ASN A 329 -2.72 23.96 18.68
C ASN A 329 -2.50 24.10 17.18
N GLU A 330 -1.29 24.48 16.76
CA GLU A 330 -0.99 24.69 15.35
C GLU A 330 0.48 24.38 15.00
N VAL A 331 0.68 24.14 13.72
CA VAL A 331 1.97 24.19 13.05
C VAL A 331 1.93 25.26 11.97
N LYS A 332 2.96 26.11 11.94
CA LYS A 332 3.04 27.26 11.04
C LYS A 332 4.41 27.33 10.37
N LEU A 333 4.41 27.31 9.04
CA LEU A 333 5.58 27.59 8.22
C LEU A 333 5.46 28.99 7.60
N SER A 334 6.46 29.84 7.72
CA SER A 334 6.46 31.18 7.12
C SER A 334 7.81 31.59 6.56
N THR A 335 7.78 32.55 5.64
CA THR A 335 8.99 33.17 5.08
C THR A 335 9.02 34.67 5.39
N SER A 336 10.21 35.27 5.47
CA SER A 336 10.33 36.71 5.80
C SER A 336 9.81 37.65 4.70
N THR A 337 9.55 37.12 3.52
CA THR A 337 8.90 37.78 2.37
C THR A 337 7.38 37.77 2.46
N GLY A 338 6.80 37.08 3.45
CA GLY A 338 5.37 37.12 3.76
C GLY A 338 4.57 35.87 3.40
N GLN A 339 5.19 34.81 2.88
CA GLN A 339 4.49 33.52 2.73
C GLN A 339 4.19 32.93 4.10
N SER A 340 3.01 32.34 4.26
CA SER A 340 2.62 31.71 5.51
C SER A 340 1.63 30.57 5.25
N TYR A 341 1.92 29.43 5.85
CA TYR A 341 1.14 28.19 5.77
C TYR A 341 0.90 27.72 7.20
N THR A 342 -0.36 27.48 7.55
CA THR A 342 -0.73 27.06 8.90
C THR A 342 -1.65 25.86 8.82
N SER A 343 -1.43 24.89 9.70
CA SER A 343 -2.39 23.82 9.98
C SER A 343 -2.71 23.83 11.46
N THR A 344 -4.01 23.82 11.78
CA THR A 344 -4.53 23.66 13.14
C THR A 344 -4.99 22.23 13.41
N ASP A 345 -4.70 21.31 12.49
CA ASP A 345 -5.00 19.90 12.68
C ASP A 345 -4.08 19.34 13.77
N THR A 346 -4.67 18.98 14.91
CA THR A 346 -3.97 18.43 16.08
C THR A 346 -3.24 17.10 15.81
N MET A 347 -3.43 16.52 14.62
CA MET A 347 -2.62 15.43 14.11
C MET A 347 -1.21 15.87 13.73
N TYR A 348 -1.01 17.13 13.33
CA TYR A 348 0.29 17.65 12.84
C TYR A 348 1.01 18.56 13.84
N THR A 349 0.38 18.80 14.99
CA THR A 349 0.91 19.59 16.10
C THR A 349 1.81 18.76 17.00
N LEU A 350 2.27 19.35 18.10
CA LEU A 350 3.00 18.62 19.12
C LEU A 350 2.25 17.37 19.58
N GLN A 351 2.93 16.25 19.56
CA GLN A 351 2.41 15.01 20.13
C GLN A 351 2.40 15.12 21.66
N PRO A 352 1.39 14.55 22.33
CA PRO A 352 1.28 14.59 23.79
C PRO A 352 2.50 13.94 24.45
N GLU A 353 2.84 14.39 25.66
CA GLU A 353 3.96 13.81 26.42
C GLU A 353 3.74 12.31 26.66
N GLY A 354 4.78 11.53 26.42
CA GLY A 354 4.79 10.07 26.58
C GLY A 354 6.20 9.55 26.75
N GLU A 355 6.35 8.23 26.83
CA GLU A 355 7.66 7.60 27.03
C GLU A 355 8.54 7.58 25.77
N TYR A 356 7.95 7.89 24.62
CA TYR A 356 8.52 7.70 23.28
C TYR A 356 9.08 8.99 22.68
N TRP A 357 9.99 8.82 21.72
CA TRP A 357 10.51 9.93 20.94
C TRP A 357 9.57 10.28 19.79
N HIS A 358 9.27 11.56 19.66
CA HIS A 358 8.53 12.15 18.55
C HIS A 358 9.50 12.85 17.60
N ARG A 359 9.40 12.51 16.31
CA ARG A 359 10.22 13.09 15.25
C ARG A 359 9.41 14.15 14.49
N TYR A 360 10.04 15.29 14.26
CA TYR A 360 9.59 16.35 13.36
C TYR A 360 10.74 16.62 12.39
N TRP A 361 10.47 16.98 11.16
CA TRP A 361 11.54 17.25 10.21
C TRP A 361 11.18 18.34 9.22
N ILE A 362 12.18 19.10 8.79
CA ILE A 362 12.08 20.05 7.69
C ILE A 362 13.18 19.75 6.68
N SER A 363 12.85 19.82 5.40
CA SER A 363 13.78 19.60 4.30
C SER A 363 13.78 20.77 3.34
N LEU A 364 14.97 21.18 2.89
CA LEU A 364 15.20 22.22 1.91
C LEU A 364 15.86 21.63 0.67
N PHE A 365 15.42 22.06 -0.51
CA PHE A 365 16.13 21.82 -1.75
C PHE A 365 16.17 23.09 -2.58
N SER A 366 17.36 23.62 -2.83
CA SER A 366 17.52 24.92 -3.50
C SER A 366 17.56 24.86 -5.03
N THR A 367 17.77 23.67 -5.61
CA THR A 367 17.81 23.48 -7.08
C THR A 367 16.40 23.46 -7.67
N ALA A 368 15.47 22.77 -7.01
CA ALA A 368 14.04 22.95 -7.21
C ALA A 368 13.49 23.50 -5.89
N PRO A 369 13.38 24.84 -5.75
CA PRO A 369 13.23 25.58 -4.49
C PRO A 369 11.98 25.14 -3.72
N ASN A 370 12.15 24.08 -2.94
CA ASN A 370 11.08 23.36 -2.28
C ASN A 370 11.41 23.22 -0.79
N VAL A 371 10.38 23.39 0.02
CA VAL A 371 10.43 23.21 1.47
C VAL A 371 9.39 22.17 1.85
N LYS A 372 9.84 21.10 2.50
CA LYS A 372 8.94 20.10 3.08
C LYS A 372 9.03 20.14 4.59
N TYR A 373 7.91 19.99 5.26
CA TYR A 373 7.84 19.74 6.69
C TYR A 373 6.99 18.49 6.93
N GLY A 374 7.41 17.61 7.84
CA GLY A 374 6.67 16.40 8.18
C GLY A 374 6.96 15.90 9.58
N ILE A 375 6.27 14.82 9.95
CA ILE A 375 6.35 14.22 11.29
C ILE A 375 6.50 12.70 11.20
N GLY A 376 7.18 12.13 12.20
CA GLY A 376 7.60 10.73 12.19
C GLY A 376 8.65 10.45 11.11
N GLU A 377 8.58 9.27 10.51
CA GLU A 377 9.52 8.81 9.47
C GLU A 377 9.74 9.86 8.37
N VAL A 378 11.01 10.04 7.99
CA VAL A 378 11.46 11.11 7.07
C VAL A 378 11.28 10.65 5.62
N ARG A 379 10.14 11.00 5.01
CA ARG A 379 9.84 10.74 3.60
C ARG A 379 8.70 11.63 3.07
N PRO A 380 8.57 11.84 1.74
CA PRO A 380 7.56 12.74 1.19
C PRO A 380 6.12 12.40 1.59
N PHE A 381 5.74 11.12 1.64
CA PHE A 381 4.38 10.68 1.98
C PHE A 381 3.90 11.14 3.36
N PHE A 382 4.83 11.34 4.30
CA PHE A 382 4.53 11.82 5.65
C PHE A 382 4.80 13.33 5.83
N SER A 383 4.91 14.07 4.72
CA SER A 383 4.93 15.53 4.74
C SER A 383 3.55 16.09 5.08
N VAL A 384 3.56 17.10 5.94
CA VAL A 384 2.40 17.95 6.29
C VAL A 384 2.37 19.15 5.36
N PHE A 385 3.54 19.74 5.08
CA PHE A 385 3.70 20.80 4.11
C PHE A 385 4.67 20.35 3.02
N ASP A 386 4.32 20.65 1.77
CA ASP A 386 5.17 20.47 0.61
C ASP A 386 4.99 21.71 -0.28
N ILE A 387 5.93 22.65 -0.18
CA ILE A 387 5.77 24.01 -0.68
C ILE A 387 6.86 24.28 -1.70
N GLU A 388 6.45 24.54 -2.94
CA GLU A 388 7.31 25.18 -3.93
C GLU A 388 7.35 26.68 -3.65
N LEU A 389 8.55 27.22 -3.45
CA LEU A 389 8.75 28.64 -3.18
C LEU A 389 8.63 29.44 -4.48
N PRO A 390 8.07 30.66 -4.42
CA PRO A 390 7.93 31.49 -5.61
C PRO A 390 9.29 31.94 -6.16
N GLU A 391 9.30 32.39 -7.41
CA GLU A 391 10.52 32.76 -8.16
C GLU A 391 11.38 33.82 -7.43
N ASN A 392 10.73 34.77 -6.75
CA ASN A 392 11.41 35.82 -5.97
C ASN A 392 12.16 35.27 -4.74
N GLU A 393 11.83 34.06 -4.26
CA GLU A 393 12.48 33.40 -3.13
C GLU A 393 13.47 32.30 -3.58
N SER A 394 13.38 31.88 -4.83
CA SER A 394 14.17 30.78 -5.41
C SER A 394 15.68 31.03 -5.39
N GLN A 395 16.11 32.30 -5.47
CA GLN A 395 17.54 32.65 -5.32
C GLN A 395 17.92 32.82 -3.84
N LEU A 396 16.99 33.28 -3.00
CA LEU A 396 17.26 33.54 -1.58
C LEU A 396 17.45 32.25 -0.79
N ILE A 397 16.71 31.18 -1.11
CA ILE A 397 16.88 29.86 -0.48
C ILE A 397 18.30 29.31 -0.66
N LYS A 398 18.98 29.58 -1.79
CA LYS A 398 20.37 29.15 -2.03
C LYS A 398 21.37 29.79 -1.08
N GLU A 399 21.01 30.89 -0.43
CA GLU A 399 21.86 31.57 0.55
C GLU A 399 21.64 31.08 1.98
N ILE A 400 20.58 30.31 2.23
CA ILE A 400 20.30 29.77 3.56
C ILE A 400 21.45 28.86 4.00
N TYR A 401 21.96 29.12 5.19
CA TYR A 401 23.09 28.37 5.74
C TYR A 401 23.01 28.24 7.25
N TYR A 402 22.43 29.22 7.92
CA TYR A 402 22.31 29.25 9.37
C TYR A 402 20.99 28.63 9.82
N LEU A 403 21.07 27.91 10.91
CA LEU A 403 19.98 27.24 11.59
C LEU A 403 19.88 27.84 12.98
N HIS A 404 18.74 28.42 13.34
CA HIS A 404 18.47 28.92 14.68
C HIS A 404 17.30 28.13 15.25
N PHE A 405 17.48 27.57 16.43
CA PHE A 405 16.45 26.79 17.10
C PHE A 405 16.13 27.46 18.43
N LYS A 406 14.84 27.59 18.72
CA LYS A 406 14.33 28.14 19.96
C LYS A 406 13.23 27.23 20.48
N VAL A 407 13.27 26.90 21.76
CA VAL A 407 12.11 26.34 22.46
C VAL A 407 11.33 27.48 23.10
N ASP A 408 10.01 27.46 22.96
CA ASP A 408 9.13 28.42 23.62
C ASP A 408 8.75 27.86 24.99
N ASN A 409 9.29 28.47 26.04
CA ASN A 409 9.18 28.02 27.42
C ASN A 409 8.86 29.21 28.31
N ASN A 410 8.02 29.00 29.33
CA ASN A 410 8.01 29.85 30.52
C ASN A 410 9.28 29.55 31.34
N ASP A 411 9.88 30.55 32.01
CA ASP A 411 11.14 30.40 32.77
C ASP A 411 11.11 29.23 33.78
N GLN A 412 9.93 28.87 34.27
CA GLN A 412 9.69 27.74 35.18
C GLN A 412 9.92 26.36 34.50
N MET A 413 9.53 26.18 33.23
CA MET A 413 9.72 24.92 32.48
C MET A 413 11.19 24.62 32.16
N LEU A 414 12.03 25.66 31.95
CA LEU A 414 13.48 25.49 31.76
C LEU A 414 14.16 24.86 32.98
N THR A 415 13.57 25.04 34.17
CA THR A 415 14.10 24.50 35.43
C THR A 415 13.67 23.04 35.67
N GLU A 416 12.54 22.63 35.09
CA GLU A 416 12.02 21.25 35.11
C GLU A 416 12.63 20.36 34.03
N LEU A 417 13.09 20.96 32.93
CA LEU A 417 13.85 20.32 31.85
C LEU A 417 15.33 20.05 32.22
N LYS A 418 15.57 19.54 33.44
CA LYS A 418 16.91 19.29 34.01
C LYS A 418 17.87 18.52 33.07
N ASN A 419 17.33 17.73 32.13
CA ASN A 419 18.07 16.95 31.13
C ASN A 419 17.61 17.21 29.67
N LEU A 420 17.53 18.46 29.20
CA LEU A 420 17.28 18.79 27.77
C LEU A 420 18.13 17.96 26.78
N LYS A 421 19.35 17.54 27.16
CA LYS A 421 20.20 16.65 26.34
C LYS A 421 19.61 15.26 26.10
N GLU A 422 18.87 14.74 27.07
CA GLU A 422 18.30 13.39 27.05
C GLU A 422 16.90 13.38 26.43
N ASP A 423 16.22 14.53 26.40
CA ASP A 423 14.86 14.66 25.89
C ASP A 423 14.75 15.38 24.54
N PHE A 424 15.83 16.02 24.06
CA PHE A 424 15.88 16.74 22.78
C PHE A 424 17.12 16.40 21.97
N ARG A 425 16.93 16.08 20.69
CA ARG A 425 18.03 15.88 19.72
C ARG A 425 17.71 16.57 18.41
N ILE A 426 18.71 17.23 17.82
CA ILE A 426 18.60 17.77 16.48
C ILE A 426 19.63 17.09 15.60
N PHE A 427 19.19 16.68 14.44
CA PHE A 427 19.98 15.97 13.45
C PHE A 427 19.96 16.75 12.16
N ILE A 428 21.13 16.95 11.56
CA ILE A 428 21.30 17.71 10.32
C ILE A 428 21.90 16.76 9.29
N GLY A 429 21.16 16.53 8.22
CA GLY A 429 21.59 15.75 7.06
C GLY A 429 21.76 16.63 5.82
N THR A 430 22.66 16.22 4.94
CA THR A 430 22.98 16.87 3.66
C THR A 430 21.94 16.61 2.57
N SER A 431 21.23 15.49 2.68
CA SER A 431 20.28 15.01 1.66
C SER A 431 18.87 15.60 1.85
N PRO A 432 18.28 16.20 0.80
CA PRO A 432 16.90 16.65 0.82
C PRO A 432 15.91 15.48 0.65
N VAL A 433 14.70 15.65 1.17
CA VAL A 433 13.59 14.68 1.04
C VAL A 433 12.84 14.98 -0.25
N LEU A 434 13.16 14.27 -1.33
CA LEU A 434 12.60 14.53 -2.67
C LEU A 434 11.69 13.43 -3.19
N HIS A 435 12.04 12.17 -2.93
CA HIS A 435 11.41 11.02 -3.53
C HIS A 435 11.04 9.99 -2.47
N GLU A 436 10.05 9.16 -2.78
CA GLU A 436 9.72 8.03 -1.93
C GLU A 436 10.88 7.05 -1.84
N LEU A 437 11.02 6.41 -0.68
CA LEU A 437 12.00 5.36 -0.50
C LEU A 437 11.39 4.02 -0.91
N ALA A 438 12.13 3.31 -1.76
CA ALA A 438 11.73 2.01 -2.26
C ALA A 438 11.66 0.99 -1.11
N LEU A 439 10.49 0.37 -0.95
CA LEU A 439 10.28 -0.67 0.05
C LEU A 439 10.85 -2.02 -0.38
N PHE A 440 10.86 -2.31 -1.69
CA PHE A 440 11.25 -3.61 -2.22
C PHE A 440 12.75 -3.71 -2.47
N VAL A 441 13.35 -4.79 -2.00
CA VAL A 441 14.72 -5.18 -2.35
C VAL A 441 14.67 -6.12 -3.55
N ILE A 442 15.47 -5.84 -4.58
CA ILE A 442 15.65 -6.73 -5.73
C ILE A 442 17.13 -7.01 -5.97
N PRO A 443 17.49 -8.20 -6.47
CA PRO A 443 18.85 -8.54 -6.85
C PRO A 443 19.45 -7.56 -7.87
N GLN A 444 20.75 -7.28 -7.79
CA GLN A 444 21.45 -6.32 -8.63
C GLN A 444 21.33 -6.68 -10.11
N GLU A 445 21.31 -7.97 -10.45
CA GLU A 445 21.16 -8.43 -11.84
C GLU A 445 19.77 -8.13 -12.43
N LYS A 446 18.78 -7.86 -11.58
CA LYS A 446 17.42 -7.43 -11.97
C LYS A 446 17.20 -5.93 -11.77
N TYR A 447 18.17 -5.23 -11.17
CA TYR A 447 18.10 -3.81 -10.90
C TYR A 447 18.36 -3.01 -12.17
N THR A 448 17.46 -2.08 -12.49
CA THR A 448 17.51 -1.28 -13.73
C THR A 448 17.55 0.21 -13.40
N LEU A 449 17.89 1.02 -14.41
CA LEU A 449 17.82 2.48 -14.28
C LEU A 449 16.41 2.95 -13.89
N GLU A 450 15.38 2.30 -14.43
CA GLU A 450 13.98 2.61 -14.11
C GLU A 450 13.68 2.42 -12.61
N HIS A 451 14.19 1.35 -11.99
CA HIS A 451 14.02 1.14 -10.55
C HIS A 451 14.62 2.27 -9.72
N THR A 452 15.79 2.79 -10.11
CA THR A 452 16.43 3.91 -9.39
C THR A 452 15.74 5.24 -9.65
N THR A 453 15.25 5.51 -10.87
CA THR A 453 14.61 6.80 -11.20
C THR A 453 13.17 6.86 -10.71
N CYS A 454 12.46 5.75 -10.73
CA CYS A 454 11.07 5.66 -10.26
C CYS A 454 10.97 5.28 -8.78
N HIS A 455 12.09 4.98 -8.11
CA HIS A 455 12.15 4.62 -6.69
C HIS A 455 11.25 3.44 -6.32
N THR A 456 11.09 2.47 -7.24
CA THR A 456 10.19 1.32 -7.07
C THR A 456 10.87 0.13 -6.39
N ALA A 457 12.20 0.06 -6.45
CA ALA A 457 13.01 -0.94 -5.79
C ALA A 457 14.40 -0.40 -5.43
N ILE A 458 15.05 -1.06 -4.47
CA ILE A 458 16.45 -0.87 -4.11
C ILE A 458 17.23 -2.14 -4.41
N SER A 459 18.46 -1.99 -4.89
CA SER A 459 19.40 -3.11 -5.03
C SER A 459 19.91 -3.55 -3.66
N GLU A 460 20.05 -4.86 -3.45
CA GLU A 460 20.70 -5.43 -2.27
C GLU A 460 22.12 -4.91 -2.04
N LEU A 461 22.84 -4.50 -3.10
CA LEU A 461 24.17 -3.91 -2.97
C LEU A 461 24.15 -2.49 -2.40
N LYS A 462 23.03 -1.77 -2.56
CA LYS A 462 22.83 -0.46 -1.96
C LYS A 462 22.43 -0.55 -0.49
N LEU A 463 22.04 -1.73 0.02
CA LEU A 463 21.67 -1.88 1.42
C LEU A 463 22.86 -1.70 2.36
N GLU A 464 22.59 -1.05 3.50
CA GLU A 464 23.52 -1.03 4.62
C GLU A 464 23.94 -2.44 5.01
N ARG A 465 25.18 -2.58 5.47
CA ARG A 465 25.79 -3.90 5.71
C ARG A 465 24.93 -4.82 6.61
N PRO A 466 24.34 -4.35 7.73
CA PRO A 466 23.43 -5.19 8.51
C PRO A 466 22.28 -5.79 7.70
N LEU A 467 21.65 -4.99 6.83
CA LEU A 467 20.55 -5.44 5.98
C LEU A 467 21.00 -6.39 4.88
N ARG A 468 22.16 -6.12 4.29
CA ARG A 468 22.74 -6.96 3.24
C ARG A 468 23.13 -8.34 3.79
N ASP A 469 23.71 -8.40 4.98
CA ASP A 469 24.04 -9.66 5.66
C ASP A 469 22.77 -10.47 5.97
N LEU A 470 21.71 -9.79 6.46
CA LEU A 470 20.39 -10.40 6.68
C LEU A 470 19.75 -10.89 5.37
N TYR A 471 19.82 -10.10 4.29
CA TYR A 471 19.27 -10.44 2.98
C TYR A 471 19.86 -11.75 2.44
N TYR A 472 21.19 -11.86 2.41
CA TYR A 472 21.86 -13.06 1.91
C TYR A 472 21.62 -14.28 2.80
N SER A 473 21.32 -14.09 4.08
CA SER A 473 21.01 -15.19 5.01
C SER A 473 19.66 -15.86 4.71
N VAL A 474 18.70 -15.17 4.08
CA VAL A 474 17.32 -15.68 3.88
C VAL A 474 16.90 -15.84 2.42
N ILE A 475 17.65 -15.30 1.45
CA ILE A 475 17.25 -15.32 0.03
C ILE A 475 17.18 -16.74 -0.56
N ASN A 476 17.98 -17.67 -0.04
CA ASN A 476 17.99 -19.06 -0.47
C ASN A 476 17.14 -19.99 0.43
N PHE A 477 16.46 -19.45 1.43
CA PHE A 477 15.58 -20.25 2.28
C PHE A 477 14.43 -20.83 1.46
N LYS A 478 14.19 -22.14 1.62
CA LYS A 478 13.10 -22.87 0.96
C LYS A 478 12.13 -23.39 2.02
N LEU A 479 10.86 -23.04 1.87
CA LEU A 479 9.79 -23.50 2.76
C LEU A 479 9.45 -24.97 2.52
N ASN A 480 9.03 -25.29 1.30
CA ASN A 480 8.83 -26.66 0.84
C ASN A 480 10.18 -27.19 0.33
N THR A 481 10.66 -28.29 0.90
CA THR A 481 11.90 -28.96 0.50
C THR A 481 11.59 -30.28 -0.17
N ASP A 482 12.58 -30.89 -0.84
CA ASP A 482 12.39 -32.21 -1.47
C ASP A 482 11.97 -33.29 -0.44
N GLU A 483 12.41 -33.14 0.81
CA GLU A 483 12.04 -34.02 1.94
C GLU A 483 10.65 -33.74 2.53
N PHE A 484 10.08 -32.55 2.27
CA PHE A 484 8.75 -32.19 2.73
C PHE A 484 8.08 -31.20 1.75
N PRO A 485 7.67 -31.68 0.55
CA PRO A 485 7.26 -30.83 -0.56
C PRO A 485 5.90 -30.15 -0.34
N ASP A 486 5.07 -30.69 0.54
CA ASP A 486 3.70 -30.23 0.80
C ASP A 486 3.54 -29.58 2.19
N LEU A 487 4.63 -29.14 2.83
CA LEU A 487 4.60 -28.53 4.17
C LEU A 487 3.55 -27.41 4.26
N THR A 488 3.48 -26.54 3.26
CA THR A 488 2.51 -25.43 3.21
C THR A 488 1.06 -25.91 3.26
N ASP A 489 0.73 -26.99 2.55
CA ASP A 489 -0.63 -27.57 2.52
C ASP A 489 -0.97 -28.23 3.87
N ILE A 490 0.02 -28.85 4.52
CA ILE A 490 -0.15 -29.45 5.84
C ILE A 490 -0.38 -28.37 6.91
N ILE A 491 0.33 -27.24 6.83
CA ILE A 491 0.09 -26.07 7.71
C ILE A 491 -1.34 -25.58 7.55
N GLU A 492 -1.83 -25.43 6.31
CA GLU A 492 -3.21 -25.04 6.03
C GLU A 492 -4.21 -26.01 6.69
N ARG A 493 -4.01 -27.33 6.54
CA ARG A 493 -4.87 -28.35 7.16
C ARG A 493 -4.80 -28.30 8.69
N SER A 494 -3.63 -28.05 9.27
CA SER A 494 -3.45 -27.89 10.72
C SER A 494 -4.17 -26.65 11.27
N ILE A 495 -4.21 -25.56 10.50
CA ILE A 495 -4.95 -24.34 10.84
C ILE A 495 -6.47 -24.59 10.75
N LYS A 496 -6.94 -25.31 9.73
CA LYS A 496 -8.38 -25.57 9.51
C LYS A 496 -8.95 -26.63 10.46
N ASN A 497 -8.12 -27.53 10.99
CA ASN A 497 -8.57 -28.63 11.83
C ASN A 497 -8.53 -28.28 13.34
N PRO A 498 -9.66 -28.33 14.08
CA PRO A 498 -9.69 -28.07 15.52
C PRO A 498 -8.77 -28.95 16.38
N LYS A 499 -8.37 -30.12 15.88
CA LYS A 499 -7.41 -31.02 16.54
C LYS A 499 -5.95 -30.65 16.23
N GLY A 500 -5.70 -29.91 15.16
CA GLY A 500 -4.37 -29.48 14.71
C GLY A 500 -3.71 -28.53 15.72
N TRP A 501 -2.39 -28.60 15.79
CA TRP A 501 -1.59 -27.78 16.68
C TRP A 501 -1.67 -26.31 16.30
N CYS A 502 -1.64 -25.99 14.99
CA CYS A 502 -1.73 -24.60 14.53
C CYS A 502 -3.04 -23.96 14.99
N TYR A 503 -4.18 -24.64 14.81
CA TYR A 503 -5.49 -24.16 15.28
C TYR A 503 -5.49 -23.84 16.78
N LYS A 504 -5.02 -24.80 17.59
CA LYS A 504 -5.00 -24.65 19.06
C LYS A 504 -4.09 -23.50 19.49
N LYS A 505 -2.89 -23.42 18.92
CA LYS A 505 -1.92 -22.39 19.25
C LYS A 505 -2.42 -20.99 18.88
N LEU A 506 -3.02 -20.83 17.69
CA LEU A 506 -3.62 -19.56 17.28
C LEU A 506 -4.77 -19.13 18.20
N LYS A 507 -5.59 -20.09 18.67
CA LYS A 507 -6.66 -19.82 19.63
C LYS A 507 -6.12 -19.33 20.98
N GLU A 508 -5.05 -19.93 21.48
CA GLU A 508 -4.37 -19.48 22.71
C GLU A 508 -3.81 -18.05 22.57
N LYS A 509 -3.29 -17.71 21.38
CA LYS A 509 -2.67 -16.39 21.12
C LYS A 509 -3.67 -15.24 20.97
N ALA A 510 -4.97 -15.51 20.88
CA ALA A 510 -5.99 -14.47 20.68
C ALA A 510 -5.97 -13.38 21.77
N GLU A 511 -5.38 -13.67 22.94
CA GLU A 511 -5.29 -12.76 24.09
C GLU A 511 -3.95 -11.99 24.15
N GLY A 512 -3.06 -12.16 23.17
CA GLY A 512 -1.65 -11.73 23.26
C GLY A 512 -1.37 -10.25 23.10
N PHE A 513 -2.32 -9.44 22.61
CA PHE A 513 -2.11 -8.02 22.30
C PHE A 513 -3.15 -7.10 22.97
N GLY A 514 -3.40 -7.32 24.25
CA GLY A 514 -4.40 -6.58 25.02
C GLY A 514 -5.79 -7.21 24.90
N LYS A 515 -6.79 -6.46 24.44
CA LYS A 515 -8.15 -7.00 24.31
C LYS A 515 -8.16 -8.22 23.38
N PRO A 516 -8.79 -9.35 23.79
CA PRO A 516 -8.81 -10.56 22.98
C PRO A 516 -9.34 -10.33 21.56
N ASN A 517 -8.58 -10.77 20.57
CA ASN A 517 -8.94 -10.70 19.16
C ASN A 517 -8.40 -11.93 18.41
N PRO A 518 -9.26 -12.84 17.94
CA PRO A 518 -8.81 -14.08 17.28
C PRO A 518 -8.10 -13.83 15.94
N LYS A 519 -8.29 -12.67 15.31
CA LYS A 519 -7.65 -12.30 14.04
C LYS A 519 -6.35 -11.50 14.24
N ALA A 520 -6.07 -10.99 15.43
CA ALA A 520 -4.80 -10.33 15.73
C ALA A 520 -3.76 -11.37 16.21
N THR A 521 -3.53 -12.42 15.42
CA THR A 521 -2.66 -13.55 15.80
C THR A 521 -1.90 -14.09 14.60
N TYR A 522 -0.69 -14.59 14.84
CA TYR A 522 0.14 -15.29 13.86
C TYR A 522 1.04 -16.27 14.62
N LEU A 523 1.56 -17.30 13.95
CA LEU A 523 2.54 -18.20 14.56
C LEU A 523 3.95 -17.67 14.30
N ARG A 524 4.82 -17.81 15.30
CA ARG A 524 6.21 -17.33 15.29
C ARG A 524 7.14 -18.51 15.54
N LEU A 525 7.73 -19.04 14.47
CA LEU A 525 8.56 -20.25 14.50
C LEU A 525 10.04 -19.87 14.37
N THR A 526 10.82 -20.02 15.42
CA THR A 526 12.22 -19.56 15.43
C THR A 526 13.14 -20.56 14.74
N VAL A 527 14.19 -20.06 14.10
CA VAL A 527 15.20 -20.89 13.43
C VAL A 527 16.57 -20.61 14.05
N GLY A 528 17.21 -21.66 14.60
CA GLY A 528 18.52 -21.57 15.22
C GLY A 528 18.48 -20.98 16.64
N GLU A 529 19.67 -20.70 17.18
CA GLU A 529 19.83 -20.27 18.57
C GLU A 529 19.68 -18.74 18.74
N ARG A 530 19.18 -18.32 19.90
CA ARG A 530 19.16 -16.91 20.31
C ARG A 530 20.57 -16.43 20.67
N LYS A 531 21.08 -15.45 19.92
CA LYS A 531 22.44 -14.92 20.08
C LYS A 531 22.52 -13.59 20.85
N GLY A 532 21.39 -12.92 21.07
CA GLY A 532 21.34 -11.63 21.78
C GLY A 532 21.76 -10.41 20.93
N ASP A 533 21.94 -10.61 19.62
CA ASP A 533 22.23 -9.57 18.62
C ASP A 533 20.97 -9.16 17.82
N ALA A 534 19.78 -9.57 18.27
CA ALA A 534 18.48 -9.22 17.71
C ALA A 534 17.40 -9.18 18.82
N PRO A 535 16.24 -8.53 18.59
CA PRO A 535 15.07 -8.66 19.47
C PRO A 535 14.53 -10.10 19.38
N GLY A 536 14.93 -10.93 20.33
CA GLY A 536 14.65 -12.37 20.33
C GLY A 536 15.60 -13.17 19.44
N HIS A 537 15.04 -13.99 18.55
CA HIS A 537 15.84 -14.79 17.61
C HIS A 537 16.07 -14.04 16.30
N ASN A 538 17.24 -14.25 15.69
CA ASN A 538 17.61 -13.61 14.43
C ASN A 538 16.76 -14.05 13.26
N PHE A 539 16.19 -15.26 13.27
CA PHE A 539 15.45 -15.85 12.16
C PHE A 539 14.13 -16.42 12.65
N VAL A 540 13.06 -16.07 11.94
CA VAL A 540 11.70 -16.39 12.34
C VAL A 540 10.87 -16.66 11.09
N VAL A 541 10.25 -17.83 11.01
CA VAL A 541 9.18 -18.11 10.05
C VAL A 541 7.86 -17.75 10.71
N GLU A 542 7.13 -16.81 10.10
CA GLU A 542 5.81 -16.40 10.56
C GLU A 542 4.72 -16.95 9.65
N VAL A 543 3.70 -17.54 10.25
CA VAL A 543 2.53 -18.11 9.56
C VAL A 543 1.33 -17.24 9.85
N TRP A 544 0.71 -16.74 8.78
CA TRP A 544 -0.39 -15.79 8.77
C TRP A 544 -1.67 -16.46 8.25
N PRO A 545 -2.59 -16.89 9.14
CA PRO A 545 -3.84 -17.49 8.71
C PRO A 545 -4.76 -16.50 7.99
N PRO A 546 -5.76 -16.97 7.21
CA PRO A 546 -6.68 -16.12 6.47
C PRO A 546 -7.36 -15.03 7.32
N GLY A 547 -7.13 -13.77 6.93
CA GLY A 547 -7.65 -12.57 7.59
C GLY A 547 -6.86 -12.12 8.82
N HIS A 548 -5.78 -12.79 9.17
CA HIS A 548 -5.00 -12.48 10.36
C HIS A 548 -4.03 -11.32 10.15
N ASN A 549 -3.66 -10.65 11.24
CA ASN A 549 -2.73 -9.51 11.24
C ASN A 549 -1.90 -9.43 12.52
N SER A 550 -0.76 -8.74 12.42
CA SER A 550 -0.02 -8.24 13.57
C SER A 550 -0.70 -6.98 14.14
N PRO A 551 -0.43 -6.60 15.40
CA PRO A 551 -0.65 -5.22 15.80
C PRO A 551 0.21 -4.25 14.96
N ILE A 552 -0.09 -2.96 15.06
CA ILE A 552 0.87 -1.92 14.64
C ILE A 552 1.99 -1.94 15.66
N HIS A 553 3.23 -2.12 15.22
CA HIS A 553 4.37 -2.30 16.11
C HIS A 553 5.67 -1.72 15.54
N ASN A 554 6.67 -1.56 16.40
CA ASN A 554 7.97 -0.95 16.11
C ASN A 554 9.10 -1.76 16.77
N HIS A 555 10.15 -2.11 16.02
CA HIS A 555 11.27 -2.94 16.48
C HIS A 555 12.47 -2.11 16.97
N SER A 556 12.22 -0.90 17.42
CA SER A 556 13.21 0.03 17.95
C SER A 556 14.36 0.27 16.97
N ASN A 557 15.59 -0.12 17.34
CA ASN A 557 16.81 0.13 16.55
C ASN A 557 17.28 -1.12 15.78
N ALA A 558 16.42 -2.12 15.60
CA ALA A 558 16.77 -3.32 14.85
C ALA A 558 16.67 -3.09 13.34
N TYR A 559 17.61 -3.66 12.59
CA TYR A 559 17.49 -3.87 11.16
C TYR A 559 16.70 -5.15 10.91
N ALA A 560 15.91 -5.20 9.83
CA ALA A 560 15.26 -6.43 9.42
C ALA A 560 15.09 -6.59 7.91
N ILE A 561 15.02 -7.84 7.50
CA ILE A 561 14.55 -8.26 6.17
C ILE A 561 13.33 -9.15 6.36
N ILE A 562 12.30 -8.92 5.54
CA ILE A 562 11.10 -9.76 5.49
C ILE A 562 10.96 -10.26 4.06
N ARG A 563 10.92 -11.59 3.89
CA ARG A 563 10.71 -12.25 2.61
C ARG A 563 9.45 -13.08 2.66
N VAL A 564 8.59 -12.92 1.66
CA VAL A 564 7.36 -13.71 1.53
C VAL A 564 7.71 -15.05 0.88
N LEU A 565 7.46 -16.14 1.60
CA LEU A 565 7.77 -17.51 1.17
C LEU A 565 6.59 -18.19 0.47
N SER A 566 5.37 -17.83 0.83
CA SER A 566 4.13 -18.35 0.23
C SER A 566 3.00 -17.36 0.43
N GLY A 567 2.20 -17.11 -0.61
CA GLY A 567 1.03 -16.24 -0.55
C GLY A 567 1.36 -14.74 -0.58
N ASP A 568 0.39 -13.92 -0.16
CA ASP A 568 0.48 -12.46 -0.19
C ASP A 568 0.24 -11.84 1.19
N ILE A 569 1.03 -10.82 1.54
CA ILE A 569 0.87 -10.04 2.78
C ILE A 569 0.74 -8.55 2.46
N LEU A 570 -0.25 -7.89 3.06
CA LEU A 570 -0.34 -6.43 3.08
C LEU A 570 0.61 -5.89 4.14
N VAL A 571 1.49 -4.99 3.73
CA VAL A 571 2.35 -4.20 4.59
C VAL A 571 1.75 -2.80 4.70
N ARG A 572 1.58 -2.34 5.93
CA ARG A 572 1.20 -0.96 6.25
C ARG A 572 2.33 -0.29 6.97
N LEU A 573 2.85 0.83 6.44
CA LEU A 573 3.86 1.65 7.11
C LEU A 573 3.23 2.89 7.71
N TYR A 574 3.66 3.21 8.93
CA TYR A 574 3.20 4.36 9.71
C TYR A 574 4.38 5.26 10.04
N PRO A 575 4.16 6.58 10.15
CA PRO A 575 5.25 7.51 10.47
C PRO A 575 5.80 7.32 11.88
N ALA A 576 4.97 6.85 12.82
CA ALA A 576 5.37 6.57 14.20
C ALA A 576 4.34 5.64 14.88
N LEU A 577 4.77 4.96 15.95
CA LEU A 577 3.87 4.24 16.84
C LEU A 577 3.18 5.25 17.78
N THR A 578 1.85 5.30 17.77
CA THR A 578 1.07 6.32 18.48
C THR A 578 -0.28 5.79 18.97
N LEU A 579 -0.78 6.36 20.06
CA LEU A 579 -2.12 6.10 20.60
C LEU A 579 -3.23 6.81 19.82
N LYS A 580 -2.89 7.80 18.98
CA LYS A 580 -3.87 8.46 18.11
C LYS A 580 -4.09 7.61 16.87
N VAL A 581 -4.87 6.54 17.01
CA VAL A 581 -5.08 5.60 15.92
C VAL A 581 -5.90 6.26 14.81
N ASN A 582 -5.50 6.04 13.55
CA ASN A 582 -5.98 6.75 12.36
C ASN A 582 -5.49 8.21 12.19
N GLN A 583 -4.54 8.66 13.01
CA GLN A 583 -3.88 9.96 12.82
C GLN A 583 -3.22 10.10 11.44
N TYR A 584 -2.74 8.98 10.90
CA TYR A 584 -2.05 8.94 9.63
C TYR A 584 -2.67 7.90 8.73
N LYS A 585 -2.87 8.26 7.46
CA LYS A 585 -3.07 7.27 6.42
C LYS A 585 -1.76 6.48 6.27
N PRO A 586 -1.77 5.14 6.41
CA PRO A 586 -0.57 4.36 6.19
C PRO A 586 -0.21 4.30 4.71
N ILE A 587 1.07 4.05 4.43
CA ILE A 587 1.48 3.55 3.12
C ILE A 587 1.08 2.09 3.07
N GLU A 588 0.28 1.71 2.07
CA GLU A 588 -0.18 0.33 1.89
C GLU A 588 0.51 -0.29 0.69
N GLN A 589 1.22 -1.40 0.91
CA GLN A 589 1.89 -2.15 -0.14
C GLN A 589 1.62 -3.64 0.01
N ILE A 590 1.13 -4.29 -1.05
CA ILE A 590 1.03 -5.75 -1.08
C ILE A 590 2.41 -6.31 -1.46
N CYS A 591 2.91 -7.21 -0.62
CA CYS A 591 4.15 -7.94 -0.82
C CYS A 591 3.79 -9.38 -1.22
N HIS A 592 4.10 -9.72 -2.47
CA HIS A 592 3.80 -11.02 -3.06
C HIS A 592 4.86 -12.07 -2.76
N GLU A 593 4.53 -13.33 -2.98
CA GLU A 593 5.49 -14.44 -2.90
C GLU A 593 6.81 -14.12 -3.63
N GLY A 594 7.93 -14.39 -2.96
CA GLY A 594 9.27 -14.13 -3.44
C GLY A 594 9.75 -12.67 -3.29
N LYS A 595 8.87 -11.71 -2.99
CA LYS A 595 9.26 -10.33 -2.71
C LYS A 595 9.96 -10.21 -1.36
N VAL A 596 10.87 -9.24 -1.29
CA VAL A 596 11.68 -8.93 -0.12
C VAL A 596 11.50 -7.45 0.20
N ILE A 597 11.28 -7.15 1.48
CA ILE A 597 11.23 -5.79 2.02
C ILE A 597 12.24 -5.65 3.16
N TRP A 598 12.57 -4.42 3.51
CA TRP A 598 13.62 -4.10 4.46
C TRP A 598 13.17 -3.04 5.46
N MET A 599 13.84 -3.01 6.61
CA MET A 599 13.60 -2.08 7.71
C MET A 599 14.93 -1.69 8.35
N SER A 600 15.20 -0.38 8.52
CA SER A 600 16.36 0.13 9.27
C SER A 600 15.88 0.89 10.51
N PRO A 601 16.74 1.27 11.47
CA PRO A 601 16.32 2.00 12.68
C PRO A 601 15.50 3.26 12.42
N ASN A 602 15.67 3.90 11.27
CA ASN A 602 15.00 5.15 10.92
C ASN A 602 13.90 5.01 9.87
N LEU A 603 13.78 3.85 9.22
CA LEU A 603 12.93 3.66 8.03
C LEU A 603 12.17 2.32 8.06
N ASN A 604 10.90 2.37 7.70
CA ASN A 604 9.97 1.24 7.66
C ASN A 604 9.78 0.55 9.03
N GLN A 605 10.15 1.20 10.14
CA GLN A 605 10.10 0.60 11.50
C GLN A 605 8.69 0.31 11.97
N THR A 606 7.83 1.32 11.90
CA THR A 606 6.49 1.20 12.45
C THR A 606 5.57 0.62 11.38
N HIS A 607 5.14 -0.62 11.57
CA HIS A 607 4.37 -1.31 10.54
C HIS A 607 3.32 -2.27 11.09
N GLN A 608 2.43 -2.69 10.19
CA GLN A 608 1.50 -3.79 10.39
C GLN A 608 1.56 -4.72 9.18
N LEU A 609 1.56 -6.02 9.45
CA LEU A 609 1.40 -7.07 8.44
C LEU A 609 0.01 -7.67 8.55
N LYS A 610 -0.67 -7.82 7.42
CA LYS A 610 -2.01 -8.41 7.36
C LYS A 610 -2.16 -9.32 6.15
N HIS A 611 -2.61 -10.54 6.38
CA HIS A 611 -3.01 -11.41 5.31
C HIS A 611 -4.46 -11.09 4.91
N LEU A 612 -4.65 -10.59 3.69
CA LEU A 612 -5.93 -10.05 3.22
C LEU A 612 -6.90 -11.13 2.74
N ASP A 613 -6.39 -12.28 2.30
CA ASP A 613 -7.25 -13.39 1.92
C ASP A 613 -7.97 -13.92 3.17
N LEU A 614 -9.29 -14.12 3.06
CA LEU A 614 -10.14 -14.55 4.16
C LEU A 614 -10.43 -16.06 4.13
N TYR A 615 -10.16 -16.73 3.01
CA TYR A 615 -10.59 -18.11 2.77
C TYR A 615 -9.50 -19.01 2.14
N GLY A 616 -8.47 -18.42 1.55
CA GLY A 616 -7.39 -19.14 0.88
C GLY A 616 -6.34 -19.75 1.82
N LYS A 617 -5.16 -20.02 1.26
CA LYS A 617 -4.03 -20.61 1.99
C LYS A 617 -3.39 -19.58 2.92
N PRO A 618 -2.81 -20.00 4.06
CA PRO A 618 -2.06 -19.09 4.91
C PRO A 618 -0.90 -18.45 4.13
N CYS A 619 -0.64 -17.17 4.40
CA CYS A 619 0.60 -16.53 3.98
C CYS A 619 1.73 -16.95 4.93
N ILE A 620 2.93 -17.17 4.41
CA ILE A 620 4.10 -17.55 5.20
C ILE A 620 5.27 -16.64 4.82
N THR A 621 5.91 -16.05 5.83
CA THR A 621 7.06 -15.16 5.65
C THR A 621 8.25 -15.66 6.45
N ILE A 622 9.47 -15.41 5.99
CA ILE A 622 10.66 -15.45 6.85
C ILE A 622 11.09 -14.02 7.15
N GLN A 623 11.34 -13.76 8.42
CA GLN A 623 11.80 -12.49 8.92
C GLN A 623 13.13 -12.72 9.64
N CYS A 624 14.05 -11.79 9.42
CA CYS A 624 15.31 -11.82 10.13
C CYS A 624 15.72 -10.45 10.63
N TYR A 625 16.36 -10.44 11.79
CA TYR A 625 16.59 -9.25 12.60
C TYR A 625 18.04 -9.19 13.08
N MET A 626 18.57 -7.97 13.23
CA MET A 626 19.88 -7.72 13.82
C MET A 626 19.97 -6.29 14.34
N TYR A 627 20.60 -6.07 15.49
CA TYR A 627 20.93 -4.71 15.95
C TYR A 627 22.07 -4.11 15.12
N GLY A 628 22.11 -2.78 15.06
CA GLY A 628 23.25 -2.08 14.47
C GLY A 628 24.53 -2.30 15.27
N ARG A 629 25.69 -2.24 14.61
CA ARG A 629 27.01 -2.31 15.27
C ARG A 629 27.24 -1.22 16.31
N ASP A 630 26.53 -0.10 16.16
CA ASP A 630 26.60 1.05 17.06
C ASP A 630 25.52 1.02 18.15
N ASP A 631 24.62 0.03 18.13
CA ASP A 631 23.67 -0.17 19.23
C ASP A 631 24.44 -0.68 20.47
N ARG A 632 24.13 -0.09 21.62
CA ARG A 632 24.75 -0.39 22.92
C ARG A 632 23.69 -0.79 23.96
N VAL A 633 22.42 -0.74 23.60
CA VAL A 633 21.28 -1.01 24.49
C VAL A 633 20.69 -2.38 24.20
N HIS A 634 20.63 -2.79 22.93
CA HIS A 634 20.07 -4.08 22.50
C HIS A 634 18.67 -4.32 23.12
N TYR A 635 17.73 -3.42 22.80
CA TYR A 635 16.38 -3.46 23.36
C TYR A 635 15.62 -4.72 22.93
N GLU A 636 15.44 -5.66 23.86
CA GLU A 636 15.00 -7.04 23.57
C GLU A 636 13.51 -7.21 23.21
N TYR A 637 12.72 -6.16 23.36
CA TYR A 637 11.29 -6.16 23.07
C TYR A 637 11.01 -5.41 21.77
N PHE A 638 9.78 -5.57 21.27
CA PHE A 638 9.22 -4.59 20.36
C PHE A 638 7.95 -3.99 20.96
N ASP A 639 7.72 -2.73 20.62
CA ASP A 639 6.58 -1.98 21.13
C ASP A 639 5.41 -2.13 20.18
N TYR A 640 4.21 -2.32 20.71
CA TYR A 640 3.00 -2.50 19.91
C TYR A 640 1.82 -1.71 20.46
N LEU A 641 0.97 -1.25 19.56
CA LEU A 641 -0.31 -0.65 19.90
C LEU A 641 -1.30 -1.77 20.24
N SER A 642 -1.91 -1.68 21.42
CA SER A 642 -2.90 -2.66 21.89
C SER A 642 -4.12 -2.74 20.96
N ASN A 643 -4.78 -3.90 20.92
CA ASN A 643 -5.96 -4.14 20.07
C ASN A 643 -7.16 -3.21 20.38
N ASP A 644 -7.21 -2.63 21.58
CA ASP A 644 -8.22 -1.65 21.98
C ASP A 644 -7.76 -0.20 21.79
N GLU A 645 -6.55 0.00 21.23
CA GLU A 645 -6.01 1.29 20.82
C GLU A 645 -5.77 2.26 21.98
N ARG A 646 -5.62 1.73 23.21
CA ARG A 646 -5.55 2.52 24.46
C ARG A 646 -4.17 2.54 25.10
N SER A 647 -3.29 1.61 24.75
CA SER A 647 -1.95 1.55 25.31
C SER A 647 -0.92 1.09 24.28
N ILE A 648 0.33 1.45 24.54
CA ILE A 648 1.49 0.84 23.88
C ILE A 648 2.04 -0.17 24.87
N GLY A 649 2.12 -1.43 24.46
CA GLY A 649 2.66 -2.53 25.24
C GLY A 649 4.01 -3.00 24.71
N HIS A 650 4.73 -3.75 25.54
CA HIS A 650 5.98 -4.41 25.17
C HIS A 650 5.71 -5.88 24.87
N PHE A 651 6.12 -6.35 23.69
CA PHE A 651 6.04 -7.75 23.33
C PHE A 651 7.38 -8.42 23.49
N ASP A 652 7.43 -9.51 24.25
CA ASP A 652 8.59 -10.41 24.33
C ASP A 652 8.55 -11.36 23.12
N PRO A 653 9.50 -11.26 22.17
CA PRO A 653 9.55 -12.04 20.95
C PRO A 653 9.93 -13.52 21.21
N LYS A 654 9.08 -14.23 21.95
CA LYS A 654 9.21 -15.67 22.21
C LYS A 654 8.84 -16.49 20.99
N SER A 655 9.40 -17.70 20.95
CA SER A 655 9.04 -18.71 19.96
C SER A 655 7.74 -19.41 20.36
N ASP A 656 6.88 -19.70 19.39
CA ASP A 656 5.79 -20.66 19.58
C ASP A 656 6.29 -22.10 19.50
N MET A 657 7.31 -22.35 18.68
CA MET A 657 8.00 -23.63 18.48
C MET A 657 9.26 -23.41 17.62
N ASP A 658 10.32 -24.20 17.82
CA ASP A 658 11.42 -24.24 16.87
C ASP A 658 10.93 -24.74 15.49
N PHE A 659 11.43 -24.17 14.40
CA PHE A 659 10.95 -24.50 13.05
C PHE A 659 11.23 -25.95 12.66
N HIS A 660 12.34 -26.55 13.12
CA HIS A 660 12.62 -27.96 12.86
C HIS A 660 11.64 -28.86 13.61
N GLU A 661 11.40 -28.58 14.89
CA GLU A 661 10.38 -29.27 15.69
C GLU A 661 8.98 -29.12 15.06
N PHE A 662 8.65 -27.93 14.57
CA PHE A 662 7.39 -27.67 13.88
C PHE A 662 7.22 -28.51 12.62
N LYS A 663 8.28 -28.68 11.82
CA LYS A 663 8.24 -29.59 10.66
C LYS A 663 7.97 -31.03 11.08
N GLU A 664 8.64 -31.53 12.12
CA GLU A 664 8.37 -32.88 12.62
C GLU A 664 6.93 -33.02 13.13
N ARG A 665 6.41 -32.00 13.82
CA ARG A 665 5.00 -31.96 14.22
C ARG A 665 4.06 -32.02 13.02
N MET A 666 4.30 -31.22 11.98
CA MET A 666 3.49 -31.25 10.75
C MET A 666 3.55 -32.62 10.06
N ARG A 667 4.70 -33.32 10.06
CA ARG A 667 4.79 -34.71 9.57
C ARG A 667 3.92 -35.66 10.38
N GLN A 668 3.90 -35.53 11.71
CA GLN A 668 3.02 -36.34 12.57
C GLN A 668 1.54 -36.05 12.30
N GLU A 669 1.13 -34.79 12.15
CA GLU A 669 -0.27 -34.46 11.84
C GLU A 669 -0.70 -35.02 10.49
N LYS A 670 0.17 -34.93 9.48
CA LYS A 670 -0.04 -35.54 8.16
C LYS A 670 -0.32 -37.04 8.24
N GLN A 671 0.39 -37.77 9.10
CA GLN A 671 0.24 -39.22 9.24
C GLN A 671 -0.98 -39.61 10.08
N TYR A 672 -1.21 -38.96 11.23
CA TYR A 672 -2.14 -39.48 12.25
C TYR A 672 -3.43 -38.69 12.39
N ILE A 673 -3.44 -37.40 12.01
CA ILE A 673 -4.59 -36.50 12.18
C ILE A 673 -5.38 -36.32 10.87
N PHE A 674 -4.72 -36.42 9.72
CA PHE A 674 -5.34 -36.16 8.41
C PHE A 674 -5.60 -37.41 7.56
N GLN A 675 -5.19 -38.60 8.02
CA GLN A 675 -5.51 -39.89 7.38
C GLN A 675 -6.69 -40.62 8.04
N ASN A 676 -7.08 -40.20 9.25
CA ASN A 676 -8.30 -40.60 9.95
C ASN A 676 -9.31 -39.44 9.94
#